data_AF-A0A9X4LDE7-F1
#
_entry.id   AF-A0A9X4LDE7-F1
#
_cell.length_a   1.000
_cell.length_b   1.000
_cell.length_c   1.000
_cell.angle_alpha   90.00
_cell.angle_beta   90.00
_cell.angle_gamma   90.00
#
_symmetry.space_group_name_H-M   'P 1'
#
loop_
_entity.id
_entity.type
_entity.pdbx_description
1 polymer ?
#
loop_
_entity_poly.entity_id
_entity_poly.type
_entity_poly.pdbx_seq_one_letter_code
_entity_poly.pdbx_strand_id
1 'polypeptide(L)'
;MKTLTRAEGDVGPPRHAEVVPAFVAASIRAPLDGWAGPIHPSELVRWARKGDLTETERANLRKVIVKRTRVRAEHFWSQPTGVRLVKGWQTRFADRDRKRLERLPLTEERPLEVWTLREVKEHLFLPLERTLELLARLEAMYWQPPSPASRIAPTELMEQTAPVAVTPELQQLADAVLELPWLKGVSSHDLRFGHGADAPLPDWIRTQVQGSTVPESFLKLLERLLAAEQLTAAEEAKDIAVAAARDCAPKGADTAAIERWVSIFLRRHISPTGPGRILADVGAEFGVTRERIRQICESFEEYLAEVQPATPALDRALRAAARVAPAQVDDLDEQLRRFIGDDAGMASLVPWAAVLGRDKLPIRCQKTRTSVRGKFLEVVMVHAADEADWVQAMIRHVSRDSSMFGCTNLLRVAGRLALKEGVAPGQEAISAALVSTDGFRWLDEETGWFSLGDSSTSSVALRVRKILAIAHDSIGTDEIAGALASDDMMLYREESTLGLATPPVHVLRELFKGWPWLEVVQRGRYRPGPGFDPTGALSGVEQALVDVITAHDGVACRIELKEVVIGKLGMTDVLLAHVLGSSPIVERIEHGLYKLRGRRIGDGALGAARRRMRERFTRGLVDTDANQFSVKVTEATMRNEQYTVPSLFKAKLAGKHHRLFSADGTELGFGRVGQAGSLAGVNRYFPAVRAGDQYVIALRDDGLVVEHVSHAESPRSSPPP
;
A
#
# COMPACT_ATOMS: atom_id res chain seq x y z
N MET A 1 2.34 -12.80 -4.35
CA MET A 1 3.37 -11.85 -4.86
C MET A 1 3.60 -10.81 -3.78
N LYS A 2 4.75 -10.87 -3.10
CA LYS A 2 5.10 -9.89 -2.05
C LYS A 2 5.56 -8.60 -2.73
N THR A 3 4.78 -7.55 -2.57
CA THR A 3 5.14 -6.18 -2.95
C THR A 3 6.23 -5.71 -1.98
N LEU A 4 7.48 -5.64 -2.46
CA LEU A 4 8.59 -5.05 -1.72
C LEU A 4 8.41 -3.54 -1.71
N THR A 5 8.06 -3.02 -0.54
CA THR A 5 8.17 -1.61 -0.18
C THR A 5 9.60 -1.12 -0.42
N ARG A 6 9.73 -0.07 -1.24
CA ARG A 6 11.00 0.58 -1.57
C ARG A 6 11.45 1.38 -0.34
N ALA A 7 12.29 0.77 0.49
CA ALA A 7 12.96 1.46 1.58
C ALA A 7 13.91 2.52 0.99
N GLU A 8 13.72 3.77 1.41
CA GLU A 8 14.69 4.86 1.26
C GLU A 8 16.02 4.40 1.87
N GLY A 9 16.99 4.15 1.00
CA GLY A 9 18.33 3.73 1.38
C GLY A 9 19.31 4.69 0.73
N ASP A 10 20.08 5.35 1.58
CA ASP A 10 21.12 6.33 1.30
C ASP A 10 21.95 5.99 0.03
N VAL A 11 21.90 6.86 -0.97
CA VAL A 11 22.65 6.75 -2.22
C VAL A 11 23.98 7.50 -2.01
N GLY A 12 25.10 6.78 -2.01
CA GLY A 12 26.42 7.39 -1.86
C GLY A 12 26.72 8.43 -2.94
N PRO A 13 27.67 9.35 -2.70
CA PRO A 13 27.97 10.43 -3.65
C PRO A 13 28.36 9.87 -5.03
N PRO A 14 27.96 10.54 -6.13
CA PRO A 14 28.26 10.09 -7.47
C PRO A 14 29.78 9.97 -7.68
N ARG A 15 30.19 8.92 -8.39
CA ARG A 15 31.61 8.58 -8.65
C ARG A 15 31.82 8.09 -10.07
N HIS A 16 33.05 8.15 -10.56
CA HIS A 16 33.42 7.52 -11.83
C HIS A 16 33.32 5.98 -11.72
N ALA A 17 32.65 5.32 -12.68
CA ALA A 17 32.43 3.87 -12.61
C ALA A 17 33.69 3.03 -12.95
N GLU A 18 34.78 3.67 -13.39
CA GLU A 18 36.04 3.05 -13.82
C GLU A 18 35.87 2.01 -14.95
N VAL A 19 34.77 2.11 -15.73
CA VAL A 19 34.49 1.22 -16.86
C VAL A 19 35.23 1.72 -18.10
N VAL A 20 34.93 2.93 -18.57
CA VAL A 20 35.60 3.58 -19.70
C VAL A 20 35.75 5.07 -19.39
N PRO A 21 36.71 5.77 -20.02
CA PRO A 21 36.84 7.21 -19.86
C PRO A 21 35.64 8.01 -20.41
N ALA A 22 35.49 9.26 -19.99
CA ALA A 22 34.37 10.13 -20.33
C ALA A 22 34.23 10.36 -21.84
N PHE A 23 35.33 10.56 -22.57
CA PHE A 23 35.29 10.74 -24.03
C PHE A 23 34.73 9.50 -24.76
N VAL A 24 34.94 8.30 -24.18
CA VAL A 24 34.37 7.05 -24.70
C VAL A 24 32.91 6.95 -24.35
N ALA A 25 32.53 7.25 -23.11
CA ALA A 25 31.16 7.22 -22.65
C ALA A 25 30.27 8.17 -23.48
N ALA A 26 30.77 9.36 -23.80
CA ALA A 26 30.09 10.35 -24.64
C ALA A 26 29.80 9.85 -26.08
N SER A 27 30.57 8.88 -26.57
CA SER A 27 30.37 8.30 -27.91
C SER A 27 29.25 7.26 -27.99
N ILE A 28 28.79 6.75 -26.84
CA ILE A 28 27.77 5.71 -26.74
C ILE A 28 26.38 6.36 -26.77
N ARG A 29 25.52 5.96 -27.71
CA ARG A 29 24.17 6.55 -27.87
C ARG A 29 23.03 5.72 -27.29
N ALA A 30 23.25 4.43 -27.09
CA ALA A 30 22.23 3.49 -26.63
C ALA A 30 22.58 2.95 -25.24
N PRO A 31 21.58 2.71 -24.37
CA PRO A 31 21.81 2.09 -23.07
C PRO A 31 22.51 0.73 -23.18
N LEU A 32 23.29 0.39 -22.16
CA LEU A 32 23.98 -0.89 -22.01
C LEU A 32 23.14 -1.82 -21.13
N ASP A 33 23.15 -3.12 -21.41
CA ASP A 33 22.45 -4.08 -20.56
C ASP A 33 23.23 -4.28 -19.26
N GLY A 34 22.57 -4.07 -18.12
CA GLY A 34 23.15 -4.22 -16.78
C GLY A 34 22.34 -5.17 -15.91
N TRP A 35 22.99 -5.75 -14.89
CA TRP A 35 22.36 -6.71 -13.97
C TRP A 35 21.19 -6.12 -13.17
N ALA A 36 21.21 -4.81 -12.93
CA ALA A 36 20.17 -4.05 -12.23
C ALA A 36 19.28 -3.23 -13.20
N GLY A 37 19.27 -3.56 -14.48
CA GLY A 37 18.55 -2.83 -15.53
C GLY A 37 19.47 -2.02 -16.46
N PRO A 38 18.91 -1.37 -17.49
CA PRO A 38 19.68 -0.66 -18.53
C PRO A 38 20.53 0.46 -17.92
N ILE A 39 21.81 0.51 -18.27
CA ILE A 39 22.80 1.51 -17.82
C ILE A 39 22.96 2.57 -18.91
N HIS A 40 22.59 3.81 -18.62
CA HIS A 40 22.83 4.93 -19.52
C HIS A 40 24.34 5.27 -19.58
N PRO A 41 24.86 5.72 -20.74
CA PRO A 41 26.26 6.10 -20.88
C PRO A 41 26.74 7.17 -19.89
N SER A 42 25.87 8.12 -19.53
CA SER A 42 26.13 9.14 -18.52
C SER A 42 26.39 8.54 -17.12
N GLU A 43 25.78 7.39 -16.81
CA GLU A 43 25.96 6.70 -15.52
C GLU A 43 27.35 6.06 -15.39
N LEU A 44 28.04 5.77 -16.50
CA LEU A 44 29.42 5.24 -16.46
C LEU A 44 30.41 6.28 -15.93
N VAL A 45 30.10 7.56 -16.15
CA VAL A 45 30.91 8.69 -15.68
C VAL A 45 30.37 9.17 -14.34
N ARG A 46 29.04 9.12 -14.11
CA ARG A 46 28.36 9.52 -12.87
C ARG A 46 27.59 8.34 -12.24
N TRP A 47 28.30 7.40 -11.63
CA TRP A 47 27.70 6.22 -11.02
C TRP A 47 27.04 6.57 -9.69
N ALA A 48 25.70 6.51 -9.65
CA ALA A 48 24.88 6.79 -8.47
C ALA A 48 23.96 5.60 -8.08
N ARG A 49 24.25 4.38 -8.56
CA ARG A 49 23.46 3.19 -8.24
C ARG A 49 23.82 2.60 -6.88
N LYS A 50 22.86 1.92 -6.26
CA LYS A 50 23.05 1.14 -5.05
C LYS A 50 23.96 -0.07 -5.34
N GLY A 51 25.22 0.01 -4.89
CA GLY A 51 26.24 -1.01 -5.10
C GLY A 51 27.33 -0.57 -6.07
N ASP A 52 28.57 -0.94 -5.77
CA ASP A 52 29.71 -0.79 -6.66
C ASP A 52 29.71 -1.87 -7.73
N LEU A 53 30.18 -1.51 -8.93
CA LEU A 53 30.52 -2.51 -9.94
C LEU A 53 31.76 -3.29 -9.47
N THR A 54 31.63 -4.60 -9.42
CA THR A 54 32.78 -5.51 -9.26
C THR A 54 33.72 -5.40 -10.46
N GLU A 55 35.00 -5.75 -10.30
CA GLU A 55 35.95 -5.72 -11.42
C GLU A 55 35.51 -6.62 -12.59
N THR A 56 34.86 -7.75 -12.29
CA THR A 56 34.29 -8.65 -13.30
C THR A 56 33.19 -7.96 -14.11
N GLU A 57 32.31 -7.20 -13.46
CA GLU A 57 31.24 -6.46 -14.14
C GLU A 57 31.79 -5.30 -14.98
N ARG A 58 32.77 -4.56 -14.46
CA ARG A 58 33.46 -3.49 -15.21
C ARG A 58 34.13 -4.07 -16.46
N ALA A 59 34.80 -5.21 -16.34
CA ALA A 59 35.44 -5.88 -17.47
C ALA A 59 34.42 -6.37 -18.52
N ASN A 60 33.27 -6.89 -18.08
CA ASN A 60 32.20 -7.31 -18.98
C ASN A 60 31.58 -6.12 -19.73
N LEU A 61 31.27 -5.03 -19.02
CA LEU A 61 30.77 -3.80 -19.64
C LEU A 61 31.76 -3.23 -20.66
N ARG A 62 33.06 -3.20 -20.33
CA ARG A 62 34.12 -2.80 -21.28
C ARG A 62 34.10 -3.64 -22.55
N LYS A 63 34.01 -4.97 -22.45
CA LYS A 63 33.94 -5.86 -23.62
C LYS A 63 32.72 -5.57 -24.50
N VAL A 64 31.56 -5.34 -23.89
CA VAL A 64 30.33 -4.98 -24.61
C VAL A 64 30.51 -3.65 -25.33
N ILE A 65 31.07 -2.65 -24.65
CA ILE A 65 31.35 -1.32 -25.22
C ILE A 65 32.29 -1.45 -26.42
N VAL A 66 33.44 -2.11 -26.27
CA VAL A 66 34.42 -2.32 -27.35
C VAL A 66 33.80 -3.06 -28.54
N LYS A 67 32.97 -4.09 -28.30
CA LYS A 67 32.26 -4.81 -29.36
C LYS A 67 31.29 -3.89 -30.12
N ARG A 68 30.56 -3.03 -29.42
CA ARG A 68 29.60 -2.07 -30.02
C ARG A 68 30.30 -0.93 -30.76
N THR A 69 31.43 -0.44 -30.26
CA THR A 69 32.16 0.69 -30.86
C THR A 69 33.08 0.27 -32.02
N ARG A 70 33.35 -1.03 -32.20
CA ARG A 70 34.21 -1.57 -33.27
C ARG A 70 33.84 -1.09 -34.68
N VAL A 71 32.55 -0.91 -34.98
CA VAL A 71 32.06 -0.46 -36.31
C VAL A 71 32.29 1.04 -36.55
N ARG A 72 32.46 1.83 -35.49
CA ARG A 72 32.71 3.29 -35.54
C ARG A 72 34.12 3.67 -35.07
N ALA A 73 35.01 2.70 -34.98
CA ALA A 73 36.23 2.83 -34.23
C ALA A 73 37.18 3.89 -34.81
N GLU A 74 37.18 4.15 -36.13
CA GLU A 74 38.08 5.12 -36.76
C GLU A 74 37.98 6.53 -36.19
N HIS A 75 36.76 7.04 -35.96
CA HIS A 75 36.57 8.37 -35.35
C HIS A 75 37.03 8.41 -33.90
N PHE A 76 36.91 7.30 -33.19
CA PHE A 76 37.29 7.18 -31.79
C PHE A 76 38.80 7.00 -31.59
N TRP A 77 39.48 6.35 -32.53
CA TRP A 77 40.93 6.14 -32.51
C TRP A 77 41.72 7.43 -32.67
N SER A 78 41.18 8.43 -33.36
CA SER A 78 41.84 9.72 -33.63
C SER A 78 41.48 10.82 -32.63
N GLN A 79 40.57 10.57 -31.69
CA GLN A 79 40.25 11.55 -30.65
C GLN A 79 41.35 11.60 -29.58
N PRO A 80 41.74 12.82 -29.12
CA PRO A 80 42.54 12.99 -27.93
C PRO A 80 41.87 12.33 -26.72
N THR A 81 42.66 11.71 -25.85
CA THR A 81 42.10 11.02 -24.68
C THR A 81 41.52 12.00 -23.65
N GLY A 82 42.06 13.22 -23.56
CA GLY A 82 41.70 14.19 -22.52
C GLY A 82 42.06 13.73 -21.10
N VAL A 83 42.77 12.60 -20.94
CA VAL A 83 43.06 12.00 -19.65
C VAL A 83 44.37 12.51 -19.08
N ARG A 84 44.33 13.03 -17.86
CA ARG A 84 45.48 13.63 -17.15
C ARG A 84 46.24 12.63 -16.30
N LEU A 85 47.56 12.81 -16.20
CA LEU A 85 48.40 12.12 -15.22
C LEU A 85 48.62 13.03 -14.00
N VAL A 86 47.85 12.79 -12.94
CA VAL A 86 47.90 13.59 -11.71
C VAL A 86 48.98 13.12 -10.74
N LYS A 87 49.50 14.04 -9.91
CA LYS A 87 50.51 13.71 -8.89
C LYS A 87 50.03 12.56 -8.00
N GLY A 88 50.88 11.55 -7.82
CA GLY A 88 50.58 10.38 -6.99
C GLY A 88 49.83 9.25 -7.69
N TRP A 89 49.61 9.32 -9.02
CA TRP A 89 48.98 8.23 -9.78
C TRP A 89 49.69 6.88 -9.61
N GLN A 90 51.00 6.87 -9.34
CA GLN A 90 51.81 5.66 -9.18
C GLN A 90 51.34 4.73 -8.06
N THR A 91 50.64 5.24 -7.03
CA THR A 91 50.16 4.45 -5.89
C THR A 91 48.86 3.70 -6.17
N ARG A 92 48.14 4.06 -7.25
CA ARG A 92 46.85 3.47 -7.64
C ARG A 92 46.97 2.27 -8.58
N PHE A 93 48.15 1.99 -9.13
CA PHE A 93 48.36 0.93 -10.12
C PHE A 93 49.34 -0.13 -9.64
N ALA A 94 49.13 -1.37 -10.08
CA ALA A 94 50.07 -2.46 -9.84
C ALA A 94 51.41 -2.18 -10.55
N ASP A 95 52.49 -2.75 -10.02
CA ASP A 95 53.87 -2.47 -10.45
C ASP A 95 54.09 -2.62 -11.97
N ARG A 96 53.41 -3.59 -12.59
CA ARG A 96 53.43 -3.84 -14.03
C ARG A 96 52.78 -2.74 -14.86
N ASP A 97 51.63 -2.23 -14.43
CA ASP A 97 50.88 -1.20 -15.16
C ASP A 97 51.54 0.18 -14.97
N ARG A 98 52.08 0.43 -13.76
CA ARG A 98 52.91 1.59 -13.46
C ARG A 98 54.12 1.71 -14.40
N LYS A 99 54.92 0.64 -14.50
CA LYS A 99 56.10 0.59 -15.38
C LYS A 99 55.77 0.79 -16.86
N ARG A 100 54.53 0.53 -17.29
CA ARG A 100 54.08 0.76 -18.68
C ARG A 100 53.68 2.20 -18.92
N LEU A 101 52.93 2.79 -18.01
CA LEU A 101 52.54 4.20 -18.06
C LEU A 101 53.78 5.12 -17.95
N GLU A 102 54.78 4.75 -17.15
CA GLU A 102 56.08 5.46 -17.05
C GLU A 102 56.92 5.41 -18.33
N ARG A 103 56.66 4.48 -19.25
CA ARG A 103 57.37 4.35 -20.53
C ARG A 103 56.75 5.17 -21.65
N LEU A 104 55.62 5.83 -21.40
CA LEU A 104 55.05 6.75 -22.38
C LEU A 104 56.00 7.95 -22.53
N PRO A 105 56.42 8.31 -23.75
CA PRO A 105 57.35 9.42 -23.99
C PRO A 105 56.61 10.77 -23.89
N LEU A 106 56.11 11.07 -22.70
CA LEU A 106 55.36 12.29 -22.40
C LEU A 106 56.33 13.45 -22.18
N THR A 107 56.03 14.60 -22.77
CA THR A 107 56.76 15.85 -22.59
C THR A 107 55.80 16.94 -22.10
N GLU A 108 56.32 18.06 -21.58
CA GLU A 108 55.47 19.20 -21.18
C GLU A 108 54.64 19.76 -22.35
N GLU A 109 55.20 19.73 -23.57
CA GLU A 109 54.51 20.16 -24.79
C GLU A 109 53.50 19.13 -25.33
N ARG A 110 53.61 17.86 -24.91
CA ARG A 110 52.76 16.77 -25.40
C ARG A 110 52.36 15.81 -24.28
N PRO A 111 51.55 16.28 -23.32
CA PRO A 111 51.12 15.47 -22.19
C PRO A 111 50.00 14.48 -22.61
N LEU A 112 49.64 13.52 -21.75
CA LEU A 112 48.75 12.40 -22.12
C LEU A 112 47.38 12.84 -22.67
N GLU A 113 46.90 14.01 -22.25
CA GLU A 113 45.61 14.59 -22.62
C GLU A 113 45.47 14.79 -24.13
N VAL A 114 46.57 15.19 -24.79
CA VAL A 114 46.59 15.49 -26.23
C VAL A 114 46.91 14.27 -27.09
N TRP A 115 47.31 13.15 -26.46
CA TRP A 115 47.56 11.91 -27.17
C TRP A 115 46.24 11.29 -27.62
N THR A 116 46.24 10.74 -28.83
CA THR A 116 45.09 9.99 -29.32
C THR A 116 45.02 8.60 -28.69
N LEU A 117 43.83 8.02 -28.63
CA LEU A 117 43.67 6.66 -28.11
C LEU A 117 44.51 5.63 -28.89
N ARG A 118 44.70 5.83 -30.20
CA ARG A 118 45.55 4.99 -31.04
C ARG A 118 46.99 5.01 -30.55
N GLU A 119 47.55 6.20 -30.36
CA GLU A 119 48.95 6.37 -29.93
C GLU A 119 49.19 5.77 -28.55
N VAL A 120 48.26 5.99 -27.61
CA VAL A 120 48.34 5.40 -26.25
C VAL A 120 48.30 3.87 -26.33
N LYS A 121 47.38 3.29 -27.11
CA LYS A 121 47.28 1.84 -27.24
C LYS A 121 48.54 1.23 -27.87
N GLU A 122 49.07 1.87 -28.93
CA GLU A 122 50.26 1.39 -29.64
C GLU A 122 51.50 1.40 -28.75
N HIS A 123 51.65 2.41 -27.88
CA HIS A 123 52.77 2.46 -26.94
C HIS A 123 52.63 1.53 -25.72
N LEU A 124 51.40 1.32 -25.22
CA LEU A 124 51.18 0.43 -24.08
C LEU A 124 51.20 -1.06 -24.45
N PHE A 125 51.08 -1.41 -25.75
CA PHE A 125 50.98 -2.79 -26.25
C PHE A 125 49.91 -3.61 -25.50
N LEU A 126 48.73 -3.02 -25.29
CA LEU A 126 47.62 -3.61 -24.56
C LEU A 126 46.39 -3.83 -25.46
N PRO A 127 45.54 -4.83 -25.15
CA PRO A 127 44.18 -4.89 -25.70
C PRO A 127 43.42 -3.60 -25.40
N LEU A 128 42.52 -3.19 -26.29
CA LEU A 128 41.78 -1.93 -26.17
C LEU A 128 41.02 -1.86 -24.84
N GLU A 129 40.42 -2.96 -24.40
CA GLU A 129 39.71 -3.06 -23.12
C GLU A 129 40.63 -2.68 -21.94
N ARG A 130 41.89 -3.12 -21.98
CA ARG A 130 42.87 -2.81 -20.93
C ARG A 130 43.40 -1.39 -21.03
N THR A 131 43.56 -0.85 -22.24
CA THR A 131 43.91 0.56 -22.42
C THR A 131 42.82 1.47 -21.86
N LEU A 132 41.55 1.18 -22.15
CA LEU A 132 40.41 1.94 -21.63
C LEU A 132 40.27 1.82 -20.10
N GLU A 133 40.55 0.64 -19.54
CA GLU A 133 40.60 0.47 -18.08
C GLU A 133 41.63 1.40 -17.42
N LEU A 134 42.86 1.43 -17.94
CA LEU A 134 43.92 2.27 -17.38
C LEU A 134 43.55 3.76 -17.46
N LEU A 135 43.03 4.20 -18.60
CA LEU A 135 42.58 5.57 -18.81
C LEU A 135 41.40 5.92 -17.88
N ALA A 136 40.43 5.03 -17.71
CA ALA A 136 39.26 5.26 -16.85
C ALA A 136 39.64 5.36 -15.37
N ARG A 137 40.64 4.57 -14.95
CA ARG A 137 41.18 4.61 -13.58
C ARG A 137 42.01 5.87 -13.34
N LEU A 138 42.79 6.31 -14.33
CA LEU A 138 43.50 7.59 -14.26
C LEU A 138 42.51 8.76 -14.16
N GLU A 139 41.46 8.76 -14.99
CA GLU A 139 40.41 9.77 -14.96
C GLU A 139 39.68 9.81 -13.63
N ALA A 140 39.32 8.64 -13.07
CA ALA A 140 38.68 8.54 -11.77
C ALA A 140 39.45 9.18 -10.60
N MET A 141 40.78 9.37 -10.72
CA MET A 141 41.60 9.96 -9.65
C MET A 141 41.36 11.46 -9.45
N TYR A 142 40.99 12.17 -10.52
CA TYR A 142 40.68 13.60 -10.49
C TYR A 142 39.27 13.89 -10.94
N TRP A 143 38.51 12.85 -11.26
CA TRP A 143 37.11 12.98 -11.56
C TRP A 143 36.40 13.49 -10.31
N GLN A 144 35.88 14.70 -10.42
CA GLN A 144 34.90 15.23 -9.51
C GLN A 144 33.56 15.12 -10.21
N PRO A 145 32.47 14.85 -9.47
CA PRO A 145 31.15 14.98 -10.07
C PRO A 145 31.08 16.37 -10.68
N PRO A 146 30.67 16.49 -11.96
CA PRO A 146 30.43 17.81 -12.51
C PRO A 146 29.49 18.49 -11.53
N SER A 147 29.95 19.58 -10.94
CA SER A 147 29.03 20.45 -10.20
C SER A 147 27.87 20.73 -11.16
N PRO A 148 26.61 20.78 -10.68
CA PRO A 148 25.52 21.29 -11.52
C PRO A 148 25.90 22.62 -12.23
N ALA A 149 26.92 23.32 -11.72
CA ALA A 149 27.57 24.49 -12.31
C ALA A 149 28.39 24.30 -13.60
N SER A 150 28.50 23.11 -14.24
CA SER A 150 29.19 22.98 -15.54
C SER A 150 28.23 22.90 -16.73
N ARG A 151 27.16 23.69 -16.68
CA ARG A 151 26.44 24.18 -17.87
C ARG A 151 26.13 25.64 -17.57
N ILE A 152 26.75 26.52 -18.36
CA ILE A 152 26.85 27.98 -18.21
C ILE A 152 25.64 28.53 -17.43
N ALA A 153 25.84 28.79 -16.13
CA ALA A 153 24.94 29.67 -15.41
C ALA A 153 24.99 31.04 -16.13
N PRO A 154 23.90 31.83 -16.14
CA PRO A 154 23.93 33.22 -16.60
C PRO A 154 25.05 34.04 -15.93
N THR A 155 25.61 33.55 -14.83
CA THR A 155 26.73 34.09 -14.06
C THR A 155 27.96 34.51 -14.88
N GLU A 156 28.41 33.75 -15.88
CA GLU A 156 29.59 34.18 -16.69
C GLU A 156 29.29 35.43 -17.54
N LEU A 157 28.01 35.70 -17.85
CA LEU A 157 27.58 36.95 -18.49
C LEU A 157 27.42 38.09 -17.47
N MET A 158 27.33 37.79 -16.16
CA MET A 158 27.06 38.82 -15.16
C MET A 158 28.29 39.70 -14.89
N GLU A 159 29.48 39.11 -14.80
CA GLU A 159 30.73 39.82 -14.50
C GLU A 159 31.32 40.57 -15.71
N GLN A 160 30.87 40.28 -16.94
CA GLN A 160 31.42 40.87 -18.17
C GLN A 160 30.71 42.15 -18.64
N THR A 161 29.71 42.64 -17.88
CA THR A 161 28.95 43.84 -18.25
C THR A 161 29.51 45.10 -17.60
N ALA A 162 29.35 46.25 -18.27
CA ALA A 162 29.85 47.52 -17.76
C ALA A 162 29.23 47.84 -16.38
N PRO A 163 30.03 48.35 -15.43
CA PRO A 163 29.52 48.71 -14.10
C PRO A 163 28.65 49.96 -14.19
N VAL A 164 27.48 49.91 -13.55
CA VAL A 164 26.50 50.99 -13.42
C VAL A 164 26.50 51.47 -11.97
N ALA A 165 26.41 52.78 -11.75
CA ALA A 165 26.31 53.34 -10.40
C ALA A 165 24.98 52.94 -9.74
N VAL A 166 25.02 52.66 -8.44
CA VAL A 166 23.80 52.42 -7.66
C VAL A 166 23.08 53.76 -7.46
N THR A 167 22.02 54.00 -8.24
CA THR A 167 21.17 55.19 -8.12
C THR A 167 19.97 54.94 -7.19
N PRO A 168 19.30 55.99 -6.69
CA PRO A 168 18.08 55.83 -5.89
C PRO A 168 16.99 55.02 -6.59
N GLU A 169 16.88 55.11 -7.91
CA GLU A 169 15.91 54.35 -8.71
C GLU A 169 16.24 52.85 -8.70
N LEU A 170 17.53 52.49 -8.78
CA LEU A 170 17.97 51.09 -8.68
C LEU A 170 17.70 50.53 -7.28
N GLN A 171 17.93 51.33 -6.23
CA GLN A 171 17.59 50.95 -4.85
C GLN A 171 16.09 50.65 -4.72
N GLN A 172 15.23 51.53 -5.24
CA GLN A 172 13.78 51.32 -5.23
C GLN A 172 13.37 50.05 -6.00
N LEU A 173 14.00 49.78 -7.14
CA LEU A 173 13.77 48.57 -7.92
C LEU A 173 14.15 47.31 -7.13
N ALA A 174 15.30 47.33 -6.45
CA ALA A 174 15.75 46.22 -5.63
C ALA A 174 14.82 45.99 -4.42
N ASP A 175 14.38 47.06 -3.77
CA ASP A 175 13.43 46.98 -2.65
C ASP A 175 12.09 46.37 -3.11
N ALA A 176 11.59 46.77 -4.28
CA ALA A 176 10.37 46.18 -4.86
C ALA A 176 10.53 44.68 -5.18
N VAL A 177 11.70 44.26 -5.67
CA VAL A 177 12.02 42.83 -5.89
C VAL A 177 12.08 42.06 -4.57
N LEU A 178 12.67 42.65 -3.52
CA LEU A 178 12.83 41.99 -2.22
C LEU A 178 11.49 41.71 -1.50
N GLU A 179 10.43 42.44 -1.86
CA GLU A 179 9.07 42.20 -1.38
C GLU A 179 8.35 41.03 -2.09
N LEU A 180 8.94 40.46 -3.16
CA LEU A 180 8.32 39.35 -3.89
C LEU A 180 8.28 38.07 -3.02
N PRO A 181 7.11 37.47 -2.79
CA PRO A 181 6.95 36.39 -1.81
C PRO A 181 7.62 35.07 -2.23
N TRP A 182 7.86 34.87 -3.53
CA TRP A 182 8.47 33.66 -4.08
C TRP A 182 9.99 33.74 -4.22
N LEU A 183 10.60 34.91 -3.98
CA LEU A 183 12.03 35.15 -4.21
C LEU A 183 12.93 34.22 -3.37
N LYS A 184 12.47 33.84 -2.17
CA LYS A 184 13.18 32.91 -1.28
C LYS A 184 13.29 31.48 -1.84
N GLY A 185 12.38 31.10 -2.74
CA GLY A 185 12.34 29.78 -3.36
C GLY A 185 13.18 29.67 -4.64
N VAL A 186 13.81 30.75 -5.09
CA VAL A 186 14.60 30.76 -6.32
C VAL A 186 15.98 30.15 -6.05
N SER A 187 16.29 29.10 -6.80
CA SER A 187 17.60 28.45 -6.78
C SER A 187 18.68 29.34 -7.41
N SER A 188 19.91 29.28 -6.92
CA SER A 188 21.08 29.89 -7.59
C SER A 188 21.32 29.31 -8.98
N HIS A 189 20.81 28.12 -9.25
CA HIS A 189 20.86 27.45 -10.55
C HIS A 189 19.57 27.60 -11.36
N ASP A 190 18.69 28.54 -11.01
CA ASP A 190 17.47 28.77 -11.78
C ASP A 190 17.80 29.15 -13.22
N LEU A 191 17.14 28.47 -14.15
CA LEU A 191 17.30 28.63 -15.59
C LEU A 191 17.12 30.09 -16.07
N ARG A 192 16.21 30.83 -15.44
CA ARG A 192 15.91 32.22 -15.75
C ARG A 192 16.65 33.14 -14.78
N PHE A 193 16.59 32.87 -13.49
CA PHE A 193 16.98 33.82 -12.45
C PHE A 193 18.30 33.47 -11.74
N GLY A 194 19.05 32.50 -12.26
CA GLY A 194 20.28 32.03 -11.65
C GLY A 194 21.26 33.16 -11.37
N HIS A 195 21.82 33.15 -10.17
CA HIS A 195 22.76 34.13 -9.66
C HIS A 195 24.01 33.41 -9.16
N GLY A 196 25.18 34.01 -9.40
CA GLY A 196 26.50 33.38 -9.18
C GLY A 196 26.94 33.19 -7.74
N ALA A 197 26.03 33.20 -6.77
CA ALA A 197 26.38 33.13 -5.36
C ALA A 197 25.72 31.95 -4.67
N ASP A 198 26.43 31.40 -3.69
CA ASP A 198 25.92 30.35 -2.81
C ASP A 198 24.87 30.86 -1.81
N ALA A 199 24.74 32.18 -1.67
CA ALA A 199 23.77 32.82 -0.80
C ALA A 199 22.35 32.83 -1.42
N PRO A 200 21.28 32.80 -0.60
CA PRO A 200 19.92 33.01 -1.08
C PRO A 200 19.78 34.30 -1.89
N LEU A 201 18.99 34.28 -2.97
CA LEU A 201 18.83 35.41 -3.88
C LEU A 201 18.50 36.75 -3.17
N PRO A 202 17.59 36.81 -2.16
CA PRO A 202 17.32 38.06 -1.45
C PRO A 202 18.55 38.64 -0.73
N ASP A 203 19.37 37.79 -0.12
CA ASP A 203 20.55 38.23 0.63
C ASP A 203 21.66 38.69 -0.32
N TRP A 204 21.78 37.99 -1.45
CA TRP A 204 22.69 38.39 -2.53
C TRP A 204 22.30 39.74 -3.13
N ILE A 205 21.02 39.99 -3.41
CA ILE A 205 20.52 41.29 -3.89
C ILE A 205 20.88 42.41 -2.89
N ARG A 206 20.60 42.22 -1.60
CA ARG A 206 20.95 43.23 -0.57
C ARG A 206 22.44 43.54 -0.55
N THR A 207 23.27 42.53 -0.74
CA THR A 207 24.74 42.70 -0.75
C THR A 207 25.20 43.49 -1.97
N GLN A 208 24.64 43.24 -3.15
CA GLN A 208 24.99 43.97 -4.38
C GLN A 208 24.67 45.47 -4.27
N VAL A 209 23.51 45.80 -3.71
CA VAL A 209 23.02 47.18 -3.63
C VAL A 209 23.71 48.00 -2.53
N GLN A 210 24.38 47.35 -1.57
CA GLN A 210 25.28 48.03 -0.62
C GLN A 210 26.57 48.57 -1.27
N GLY A 211 26.93 48.09 -2.46
CA GLY A 211 28.08 48.59 -3.22
C GLY A 211 27.81 49.93 -3.91
N SER A 212 28.87 50.62 -4.34
CA SER A 212 28.72 51.87 -5.11
C SER A 212 28.39 51.64 -6.59
N THR A 213 28.67 50.44 -7.12
CA THR A 213 28.44 50.06 -8.52
C THR A 213 28.03 48.60 -8.62
N VAL A 214 27.16 48.27 -9.58
CA VAL A 214 26.71 46.90 -9.89
C VAL A 214 26.81 46.64 -11.41
N PRO A 215 26.96 45.38 -11.86
CA PRO A 215 26.96 45.07 -13.29
C PRO A 215 25.60 45.37 -13.95
N GLU A 216 25.57 45.79 -15.22
CA GLU A 216 24.31 46.04 -15.96
C GLU A 216 23.38 44.80 -15.99
N SER A 217 23.96 43.60 -16.00
CA SER A 217 23.24 42.33 -15.91
C SER A 217 22.41 42.18 -14.62
N PHE A 218 22.85 42.79 -13.51
CA PHE A 218 22.12 42.81 -12.24
C PHE A 218 20.81 43.59 -12.37
N LEU A 219 20.86 44.76 -13.00
CA LEU A 219 19.66 45.56 -13.28
C LEU A 219 18.67 44.78 -14.16
N LYS A 220 19.16 44.15 -15.23
CA LYS A 220 18.34 43.27 -16.09
C LYS A 220 17.73 42.09 -15.32
N LEU A 221 18.44 41.55 -14.34
CA LEU A 221 17.90 40.48 -13.48
C LEU A 221 16.76 41.01 -12.60
N LEU A 222 16.91 42.17 -11.96
CA LEU A 222 15.85 42.79 -11.17
C LEU A 222 14.59 43.08 -12.00
N GLU A 223 14.76 43.64 -13.20
CA GLU A 223 13.67 43.89 -14.14
C GLU A 223 12.94 42.60 -14.51
N ARG A 224 13.69 41.52 -14.79
CA ARG A 224 13.11 40.20 -15.12
C ARG A 224 12.37 39.56 -13.95
N LEU A 225 12.87 39.70 -12.73
CA LEU A 225 12.20 39.21 -11.51
C LEU A 225 10.85 39.92 -11.31
N LEU A 226 10.80 41.24 -11.48
CA LEU A 226 9.54 41.99 -11.40
C LEU A 226 8.59 41.66 -12.55
N ALA A 227 9.11 41.53 -13.78
CA ALA A 227 8.30 41.14 -14.92
C ALA A 227 7.65 39.77 -14.73
N ALA A 228 8.36 38.81 -14.13
CA ALA A 228 7.83 37.47 -13.83
C ALA A 228 6.62 37.49 -12.87
N GLU A 229 6.49 38.51 -12.03
CA GLU A 229 5.31 38.67 -11.16
C GLU A 229 4.05 39.01 -11.96
N GLN A 230 4.18 39.58 -13.16
CA GLN A 230 3.04 40.02 -13.98
C GLN A 230 2.65 39.00 -15.06
N LEU A 231 3.45 37.94 -15.26
CA LEU A 231 3.15 36.92 -16.26
C LEU A 231 1.93 36.07 -15.88
N THR A 232 1.23 35.60 -16.91
CA THR A 232 0.31 34.47 -16.85
C THR A 232 1.06 33.14 -16.85
N ALA A 233 0.41 32.06 -16.43
CA ALA A 233 1.01 30.73 -16.42
C ALA A 233 1.43 30.25 -17.82
N ALA A 234 0.67 30.61 -18.86
CA ALA A 234 1.01 30.32 -20.26
C ALA A 234 2.27 31.05 -20.74
N GLU A 235 2.38 32.35 -20.45
CA GLU A 235 3.58 33.14 -20.78
C GLU A 235 4.80 32.65 -20.01
N GLU A 236 4.64 32.33 -18.72
CA GLU A 236 5.71 31.75 -17.92
C GLU A 236 6.18 30.40 -18.47
N ALA A 237 5.26 29.52 -18.89
CA ALA A 237 5.62 28.24 -19.51
C ALA A 237 6.45 28.45 -20.79
N LYS A 238 6.09 29.46 -21.60
CA LYS A 238 6.85 29.85 -22.80
C LYS A 238 8.24 30.35 -22.44
N ASP A 239 8.37 31.24 -21.46
CA ASP A 239 9.65 31.77 -21.02
C ASP A 239 10.59 30.67 -20.50
N ILE A 240 10.06 29.71 -19.74
CA ILE A 240 10.80 28.54 -19.26
C ILE A 240 11.25 27.67 -20.44
N ALA A 241 10.37 27.38 -21.39
CA ALA A 241 10.71 26.57 -22.55
C ALA A 241 11.79 27.25 -23.42
N VAL A 242 11.71 28.57 -23.63
CA VAL A 242 12.73 29.33 -24.37
C VAL A 242 14.09 29.26 -23.68
N ALA A 243 14.12 29.45 -22.36
CA ALA A 243 15.36 29.37 -21.62
C ALA A 243 15.93 27.93 -21.60
N ALA A 244 15.07 26.90 -21.57
CA ALA A 244 15.48 25.50 -21.54
C ALA A 244 16.02 25.03 -22.90
N ALA A 245 15.55 25.64 -23.98
CA ALA A 245 15.96 25.28 -25.32
C ALA A 245 17.46 25.52 -25.58
N ARG A 246 18.12 26.40 -24.81
CA ARG A 246 19.57 26.64 -24.90
C ARG A 246 20.39 25.38 -24.65
N ASP A 247 19.94 24.54 -23.72
CA ASP A 247 20.62 23.30 -23.33
C ASP A 247 20.04 22.07 -24.00
N CYS A 248 18.76 22.11 -24.40
CA CYS A 248 18.07 20.99 -25.03
C CYS A 248 18.28 20.94 -26.56
N ALA A 249 18.48 22.09 -27.21
CA ALA A 249 18.67 22.14 -28.66
C ALA A 249 20.04 21.58 -29.09
N PRO A 250 20.16 21.06 -30.33
CA PRO A 250 21.43 20.59 -30.85
C PRO A 250 22.48 21.70 -30.87
N LYS A 251 23.73 21.39 -30.51
CA LYS A 251 24.84 22.34 -30.59
C LYS A 251 24.99 22.86 -32.03
N GLY A 252 24.93 24.19 -32.20
CA GLY A 252 24.98 24.85 -33.51
C GLY A 252 23.64 24.98 -34.24
N ALA A 253 22.51 24.68 -33.58
CA ALA A 253 21.19 24.98 -34.11
C ALA A 253 20.99 26.50 -34.29
N ASP A 254 20.31 26.89 -35.35
CA ASP A 254 19.94 28.29 -35.59
C ASP A 254 18.70 28.69 -34.75
N THR A 255 18.45 29.99 -34.67
CA THR A 255 17.33 30.54 -33.88
C THR A 255 15.98 29.96 -34.31
N ALA A 256 15.78 29.76 -35.62
CA ALA A 256 14.54 29.20 -36.16
C ALA A 256 14.32 27.73 -35.74
N ALA A 257 15.38 26.91 -35.71
CA ALA A 257 15.28 25.54 -35.21
C ALA A 257 14.97 25.50 -33.70
N ILE A 258 15.57 26.40 -32.92
CA ILE A 258 15.32 26.52 -31.47
C ILE A 258 13.85 26.91 -31.22
N GLU A 259 13.35 27.94 -31.90
CA GLU A 259 11.95 28.37 -31.83
C GLU A 259 10.97 27.26 -32.22
N ARG A 260 11.32 26.45 -33.23
CA ARG A 260 10.53 25.30 -33.65
C ARG A 260 10.49 24.22 -32.56
N TRP A 261 11.59 23.94 -31.86
CA TRP A 261 11.63 22.97 -30.77
C TRP A 261 10.80 23.43 -29.57
N VAL A 262 10.92 24.72 -29.21
CA VAL A 262 10.08 25.34 -28.18
C VAL A 262 8.60 25.20 -28.54
N SER A 263 8.25 25.51 -29.78
CA SER A 263 6.86 25.41 -30.26
C SER A 263 6.33 23.98 -30.19
N ILE A 264 7.12 22.99 -30.62
CA ILE A 264 6.77 21.56 -30.52
C ILE A 264 6.51 21.16 -29.06
N PHE A 265 7.42 21.55 -28.17
CA PHE A 265 7.36 21.19 -26.76
C PHE A 265 6.14 21.83 -26.06
N LEU A 266 5.94 23.14 -26.24
CA LEU A 266 4.76 23.82 -25.69
C LEU A 266 3.47 23.24 -26.24
N ARG A 267 3.39 22.96 -27.54
CA ARG A 267 2.19 22.39 -28.17
C ARG A 267 1.81 21.02 -27.63
N ARG A 268 2.78 20.26 -27.14
CA ARG A 268 2.58 18.96 -26.49
C ARG A 268 1.93 19.12 -25.11
N HIS A 269 2.42 20.06 -24.29
CA HIS A 269 2.08 20.13 -22.86
C HIS A 269 1.06 21.21 -22.51
N ILE A 270 1.01 22.32 -23.24
CA ILE A 270 0.15 23.46 -22.98
C ILE A 270 -0.94 23.51 -24.05
N SER A 271 -2.19 23.59 -23.60
CA SER A 271 -3.37 23.64 -24.46
C SER A 271 -4.49 24.41 -23.77
N PRO A 272 -5.27 25.24 -24.49
CA PRO A 272 -6.43 25.92 -23.92
C PRO A 272 -7.56 24.95 -23.55
N THR A 273 -7.54 23.73 -24.08
CA THR A 273 -8.51 22.68 -23.74
C THR A 273 -7.81 21.36 -23.47
N GLY A 274 -8.24 20.69 -22.40
CA GLY A 274 -7.72 19.37 -22.00
C GLY A 274 -6.25 19.37 -21.51
N PRO A 275 -5.65 18.18 -21.32
CA PRO A 275 -4.35 18.02 -20.68
C PRO A 275 -3.13 18.18 -21.61
N GLY A 276 -3.30 18.74 -22.81
CA GLY A 276 -2.28 18.80 -23.86
C GLY A 276 -2.62 17.94 -25.09
N ARG A 277 -1.74 17.93 -26.09
CA ARG A 277 -1.94 17.22 -27.38
C ARG A 277 -1.19 15.90 -27.44
N ILE A 278 -1.73 14.90 -28.14
CA ILE A 278 -1.04 13.61 -28.33
C ILE A 278 0.15 13.76 -29.29
N LEU A 279 1.21 12.96 -29.07
CA LEU A 279 2.46 13.00 -29.87
C LEU A 279 2.22 12.83 -31.38
N ALA A 280 1.19 12.07 -31.77
CA ALA A 280 0.85 11.84 -33.17
C ALA A 280 0.31 13.11 -33.85
N ASP A 281 -0.57 13.84 -33.16
CA ASP A 281 -1.17 15.08 -33.68
C ASP A 281 -0.12 16.19 -33.81
N VAL A 282 0.75 16.33 -32.79
CA VAL A 282 1.87 17.28 -32.86
C VAL A 282 2.84 16.89 -33.99
N GLY A 283 3.12 15.59 -34.16
CA GLY A 283 3.93 15.11 -35.28
C GLY A 283 3.36 15.49 -36.65
N ALA A 284 2.05 15.32 -36.82
CA ALA A 284 1.35 15.71 -38.05
C ALA A 284 1.39 17.24 -38.28
N GLU A 285 1.16 18.04 -37.24
CA GLU A 285 1.20 19.51 -37.28
C GLU A 285 2.57 20.05 -37.71
N PHE A 286 3.65 19.45 -37.21
CA PHE A 286 5.02 19.90 -37.47
C PHE A 286 5.75 19.12 -38.57
N GLY A 287 5.07 18.19 -39.25
CA GLY A 287 5.65 17.38 -40.34
C GLY A 287 6.81 16.48 -39.91
N VAL A 288 6.76 15.94 -38.69
CA VAL A 288 7.81 15.06 -38.14
C VAL A 288 7.19 13.80 -37.52
N THR A 289 8.01 12.75 -37.34
CA THR A 289 7.51 11.49 -36.79
C THR A 289 7.16 11.60 -35.31
N ARG A 290 6.21 10.78 -34.85
CA ARG A 290 5.88 10.62 -33.41
C ARG A 290 7.13 10.40 -32.55
N GLU A 291 8.03 9.56 -33.03
CA GLU A 291 9.28 9.23 -32.35
C GLU A 291 10.22 10.44 -32.23
N ARG A 292 10.23 11.32 -33.23
CA ARG A 292 11.01 12.56 -33.16
C ARG A 292 10.43 13.55 -32.14
N ILE A 293 9.11 13.69 -32.09
CA ILE A 293 8.45 14.52 -31.06
C ILE A 293 8.78 13.99 -29.65
N ARG A 294 8.69 12.66 -29.46
CA ARG A 294 9.04 12.02 -28.18
C ARG A 294 10.45 12.39 -27.73
N GLN A 295 11.44 12.26 -28.61
CA GLN A 295 12.83 12.59 -28.30
C GLN A 295 13.04 14.06 -27.94
N ILE A 296 12.35 14.98 -28.65
CA ILE A 296 12.42 16.41 -28.33
C ILE A 296 11.81 16.65 -26.94
N CYS A 297 10.61 16.15 -26.67
CA CYS A 297 9.93 16.37 -25.40
C CYS A 297 10.70 15.76 -24.23
N GLU A 298 11.20 14.52 -24.36
CA GLU A 298 12.00 13.87 -23.31
C GLU A 298 13.26 14.68 -22.95
N SER A 299 13.92 15.29 -23.93
CA SER A 299 15.09 16.14 -23.65
C SER A 299 14.74 17.35 -22.78
N PHE A 300 13.56 17.96 -22.99
CA PHE A 300 13.10 19.08 -22.17
C PHE A 300 12.57 18.60 -20.81
N GLU A 301 11.78 17.52 -20.78
CA GLU A 301 11.20 16.94 -19.57
C GLU A 301 12.30 16.53 -18.58
N GLU A 302 13.32 15.81 -19.04
CA GLU A 302 14.46 15.40 -18.22
C GLU A 302 15.22 16.61 -17.65
N TYR A 303 15.43 17.63 -18.48
CA TYR A 303 16.17 18.82 -18.07
C TYR A 303 15.39 19.69 -17.07
N LEU A 304 14.10 19.92 -17.33
CA LEU A 304 13.24 20.74 -16.46
C LEU A 304 12.99 20.06 -15.11
N ALA A 305 12.88 18.73 -15.08
CA ALA A 305 12.77 17.98 -13.84
C ALA A 305 14.07 18.02 -13.00
N GLU A 306 15.25 18.12 -13.64
CA GLU A 306 16.54 18.27 -12.95
C GLU A 306 16.73 19.70 -12.40
N VAL A 307 16.39 20.73 -13.17
CA VAL A 307 16.62 22.14 -12.81
C VAL A 307 15.56 22.71 -11.87
N GLN A 308 14.30 22.28 -12.00
CA GLN A 308 13.15 22.74 -11.20
C GLN A 308 13.04 24.27 -11.11
N PRO A 309 12.77 24.97 -12.24
CA PRO A 309 12.72 26.42 -12.26
C PRO A 309 11.61 26.99 -11.36
N ALA A 310 11.85 28.17 -10.80
CA ALA A 310 10.84 28.95 -10.10
C ALA A 310 9.69 29.29 -11.04
N THR A 311 8.44 29.05 -10.60
CA THR A 311 7.23 29.27 -11.41
C THR A 311 6.15 30.05 -10.65
N PRO A 312 6.41 31.34 -10.32
CA PRO A 312 5.46 32.18 -9.60
C PRO A 312 4.09 32.31 -10.27
N ALA A 313 4.01 32.40 -11.60
CA ALA A 313 2.73 32.55 -12.29
C ALA A 313 1.89 31.27 -12.24
N LEU A 314 2.51 30.11 -12.48
CA LEU A 314 1.88 28.81 -12.29
C LEU A 314 1.40 28.63 -10.85
N ASP A 315 2.23 28.99 -9.86
CA ASP A 315 1.86 28.90 -8.46
C ASP A 315 0.66 29.78 -8.09
N ARG A 316 0.59 30.99 -8.65
CA ARG A 316 -0.57 31.87 -8.47
C ARG A 316 -1.83 31.25 -9.09
N ALA A 317 -1.75 30.72 -10.31
CA ALA A 317 -2.87 30.09 -10.99
C ALA A 317 -3.39 28.86 -10.22
N LEU A 318 -2.51 27.96 -9.79
CA LEU A 318 -2.87 26.76 -9.02
C LEU A 318 -3.46 27.11 -7.65
N ARG A 319 -2.90 28.11 -6.95
CA ARG A 319 -3.45 28.59 -5.66
C ARG A 319 -4.80 29.27 -5.83
N ALA A 320 -5.00 30.03 -6.91
CA ALA A 320 -6.29 30.63 -7.21
C ALA A 320 -7.35 29.56 -7.51
N ALA A 321 -7.00 28.54 -8.29
CA ALA A 321 -7.87 27.40 -8.56
C ALA A 321 -8.24 26.63 -7.29
N ALA A 322 -7.28 26.40 -6.39
CA ALA A 322 -7.53 25.72 -5.12
C ALA A 322 -8.56 26.44 -4.23
N ARG A 323 -8.64 27.78 -4.30
CA ARG A 323 -9.60 28.58 -3.52
C ARG A 323 -11.03 28.54 -4.05
N VAL A 324 -11.19 28.18 -5.32
CA VAL A 324 -12.50 28.17 -6.02
C VAL A 324 -12.99 26.72 -6.24
N ALA A 325 -12.11 25.74 -6.05
CA ALA A 325 -12.49 24.33 -6.04
C ALA A 325 -13.49 24.01 -4.90
N PRO A 326 -14.42 23.05 -5.10
CA PRO A 326 -14.59 22.23 -6.30
C PRO A 326 -15.35 22.95 -7.43
N ALA A 327 -14.83 22.90 -8.65
CA ALA A 327 -15.44 23.54 -9.83
C ALA A 327 -15.13 22.79 -11.14
N GLN A 328 -15.93 22.96 -12.18
CA GLN A 328 -15.65 22.42 -13.52
C GLN A 328 -14.44 23.15 -14.13
N VAL A 329 -13.60 22.43 -14.89
CA VAL A 329 -12.42 23.00 -15.55
C VAL A 329 -12.78 24.19 -16.45
N ASP A 330 -13.84 24.08 -17.26
CA ASP A 330 -14.23 25.14 -18.20
C ASP A 330 -14.63 26.44 -17.46
N ASP A 331 -15.36 26.32 -16.35
CA ASP A 331 -15.76 27.47 -15.51
C ASP A 331 -14.53 28.12 -14.86
N LEU A 332 -13.57 27.31 -14.41
CA LEU A 332 -12.32 27.81 -13.83
C LEU A 332 -11.45 28.49 -14.88
N ASP A 333 -11.35 27.94 -16.07
CA ASP A 333 -10.57 28.51 -17.18
C ASP A 333 -11.14 29.88 -17.57
N GLU A 334 -12.46 30.04 -17.58
CA GLU A 334 -13.10 31.33 -17.80
C GLU A 334 -12.83 32.32 -16.66
N GLN A 335 -13.06 31.92 -15.40
CA GLN A 335 -12.92 32.80 -14.23
C GLN A 335 -11.47 33.20 -13.93
N LEU A 336 -10.52 32.30 -14.17
CA LEU A 336 -9.10 32.48 -13.84
C LEU A 336 -8.24 32.80 -15.06
N ARG A 337 -8.86 33.15 -16.20
CA ARG A 337 -8.17 33.48 -17.46
C ARG A 337 -7.03 34.49 -17.30
N ARG A 338 -7.22 35.51 -16.44
CA ARG A 338 -6.17 36.51 -16.14
C ARG A 338 -4.91 35.93 -15.48
N PHE A 339 -5.00 34.76 -14.86
CA PHE A 339 -3.85 34.07 -14.25
C PHE A 339 -3.31 32.95 -15.15
N ILE A 340 -4.19 32.29 -15.90
CA ILE A 340 -3.85 31.15 -16.76
C ILE A 340 -3.22 31.61 -18.08
N GLY A 341 -3.80 32.62 -18.73
CA GLY A 341 -3.45 33.05 -20.09
C GLY A 341 -4.31 32.35 -21.17
N ASP A 342 -4.35 32.90 -22.38
CA ASP A 342 -5.26 32.44 -23.45
C ASP A 342 -4.83 31.12 -24.11
N ASP A 343 -3.55 30.77 -24.04
CA ASP A 343 -2.98 29.58 -24.69
C ASP A 343 -3.03 28.32 -23.80
N ALA A 344 -3.46 28.45 -22.54
CA ALA A 344 -3.48 27.36 -21.56
C ALA A 344 -4.86 27.20 -20.90
N GLY A 345 -5.15 25.96 -20.49
CA GLY A 345 -6.27 25.63 -19.61
C GLY A 345 -5.75 24.91 -18.37
N MET A 346 -6.51 24.95 -17.28
CA MET A 346 -6.14 24.37 -15.97
C MET A 346 -5.81 22.88 -16.08
N ALA A 347 -6.55 22.15 -16.94
CA ALA A 347 -6.29 20.75 -17.21
C ALA A 347 -4.90 20.47 -17.83
N SER A 348 -4.30 21.44 -18.53
CA SER A 348 -2.95 21.36 -19.10
C SER A 348 -1.86 21.81 -18.10
N LEU A 349 -2.19 22.75 -17.20
CA LEU A 349 -1.25 23.25 -16.20
C LEU A 349 -0.91 22.22 -15.12
N VAL A 350 -1.86 21.35 -14.75
CA VAL A 350 -1.63 20.25 -13.79
C VAL A 350 -0.53 19.27 -14.26
N PRO A 351 -0.62 18.66 -15.46
CA PRO A 351 0.46 17.80 -15.96
C PRO A 351 1.73 18.59 -16.30
N TRP A 352 1.63 19.86 -16.69
CA TRP A 352 2.80 20.73 -16.87
C TRP A 352 3.60 20.91 -15.59
N ALA A 353 2.94 21.09 -14.44
CA ALA A 353 3.63 21.17 -13.16
C ALA A 353 4.44 19.90 -12.85
N ALA A 354 3.94 18.72 -13.23
CA ALA A 354 4.68 17.46 -13.09
C ALA A 354 5.93 17.40 -13.99
N VAL A 355 5.88 17.97 -15.20
CA VAL A 355 7.06 18.10 -16.08
C VAL A 355 8.16 18.96 -15.44
N LEU A 356 7.78 19.94 -14.62
CA LEU A 356 8.70 20.79 -13.87
C LEU A 356 9.21 20.13 -12.57
N GLY A 357 8.93 18.84 -12.36
CA GLY A 357 9.35 18.10 -11.16
C GLY A 357 8.52 18.40 -9.91
N ARG A 358 7.29 18.89 -10.05
CA ARG A 358 6.41 19.19 -8.90
C ARG A 358 5.47 18.04 -8.59
N ASP A 359 5.77 17.32 -7.52
CA ASP A 359 4.99 16.15 -7.09
C ASP A 359 3.77 16.50 -6.21
N LYS A 360 3.75 17.69 -5.61
CA LYS A 360 2.70 18.12 -4.67
C LYS A 360 2.02 19.38 -5.18
N LEU A 361 0.84 19.20 -5.75
CA LEU A 361 0.01 20.31 -6.25
C LEU A 361 -1.17 20.56 -5.29
N PRO A 362 -1.64 21.80 -5.17
CA PRO A 362 -2.77 22.14 -4.30
C PRO A 362 -4.14 21.73 -4.90
N ILE A 363 -4.16 21.24 -6.14
CA ILE A 363 -5.37 20.84 -6.86
C ILE A 363 -5.18 19.52 -7.61
N ARG A 364 -6.28 18.85 -7.97
CA ARG A 364 -6.32 17.69 -8.87
C ARG A 364 -7.49 17.77 -9.84
N CYS A 365 -7.31 17.28 -11.05
CA CYS A 365 -8.37 17.14 -12.06
C CYS A 365 -8.91 15.71 -12.07
N GLN A 366 -10.23 15.54 -11.97
CA GLN A 366 -10.91 14.25 -12.01
C GLN A 366 -12.05 14.27 -13.04
N LYS A 367 -12.16 13.20 -13.83
CA LYS A 367 -13.32 13.00 -14.72
C LYS A 367 -14.51 12.50 -13.89
N THR A 368 -15.64 13.19 -14.01
CA THR A 368 -16.88 12.89 -13.30
C THR A 368 -18.04 12.89 -14.29
N ARG A 369 -19.02 12.01 -14.08
CA ARG A 369 -20.28 12.03 -14.85
C ARG A 369 -21.29 12.89 -14.11
N THR A 370 -21.80 13.92 -14.79
CA THR A 370 -22.87 14.78 -14.28
C THR A 370 -24.13 14.62 -15.12
N SER A 371 -25.30 14.75 -14.52
CA SER A 371 -26.59 14.70 -15.21
C SER A 371 -27.12 16.11 -15.42
N VAL A 372 -27.18 16.56 -16.67
CA VAL A 372 -27.79 17.84 -17.04
C VAL A 372 -29.03 17.54 -17.86
N ARG A 373 -30.21 17.93 -17.34
CA ARG A 373 -31.51 17.71 -18.00
C ARG A 373 -31.76 16.23 -18.36
N GLY A 374 -31.31 15.30 -17.51
CA GLY A 374 -31.49 13.86 -17.71
C GLY A 374 -30.55 13.22 -18.74
N LYS A 375 -29.57 13.96 -19.28
CA LYS A 375 -28.48 13.41 -20.10
C LYS A 375 -27.18 13.42 -19.30
N PHE A 376 -26.50 12.29 -19.27
CA PHE A 376 -25.20 12.16 -18.63
C PHE A 376 -24.12 12.75 -19.54
N LEU A 377 -23.32 13.66 -19.00
CA LEU A 377 -22.15 14.26 -19.64
C LEU A 377 -20.92 13.94 -18.79
N GLU A 378 -19.82 13.59 -19.44
CA GLU A 378 -18.52 13.50 -18.78
C GLU A 378 -17.91 14.90 -18.72
N VAL A 379 -17.67 15.38 -17.50
CA VAL A 379 -17.04 16.67 -17.22
C VAL A 379 -15.75 16.45 -16.43
N VAL A 380 -14.82 17.38 -16.52
CA VAL A 380 -13.60 17.37 -15.69
C VAL A 380 -13.80 18.37 -14.55
N MET A 381 -13.75 17.87 -13.32
CA MET A 381 -13.82 18.66 -12.11
C MET A 381 -12.43 18.88 -11.54
N VAL A 382 -12.17 20.08 -11.02
CA VAL A 382 -10.98 20.40 -10.23
C VAL A 382 -11.38 20.34 -8.75
N HIS A 383 -10.59 19.62 -7.96
CA HIS A 383 -10.73 19.51 -6.52
C HIS A 383 -9.48 20.05 -5.84
N ALA A 384 -9.60 20.58 -4.62
CA ALA A 384 -8.43 20.81 -3.78
C ALA A 384 -7.76 19.45 -3.50
N ALA A 385 -6.43 19.42 -3.47
CA ALA A 385 -5.67 18.18 -3.32
C ALA A 385 -5.98 17.44 -2.01
N ASP A 386 -6.44 18.16 -0.98
CA ASP A 386 -6.83 17.60 0.31
C ASP A 386 -8.26 16.98 0.30
N GLU A 387 -9.07 17.27 -0.72
CA GLU A 387 -10.47 16.79 -0.79
C GLU A 387 -10.64 15.45 -1.52
N ALA A 388 -9.72 15.02 -2.39
CA ALA A 388 -9.93 13.86 -3.27
C ALA A 388 -9.49 12.50 -2.66
N ASP A 389 -8.49 12.48 -1.78
CA ASP A 389 -7.93 11.22 -1.27
C ASP A 389 -8.85 10.55 -0.23
N TRP A 390 -9.53 11.34 0.60
CA TRP A 390 -10.45 10.80 1.60
C TRP A 390 -11.74 10.26 0.98
N VAL A 391 -12.20 10.76 -0.16
CA VAL A 391 -13.40 10.25 -0.85
C VAL A 391 -13.17 8.83 -1.37
N GLN A 392 -12.00 8.56 -1.95
CA GLN A 392 -11.65 7.20 -2.38
C GLN A 392 -11.49 6.26 -1.17
N ALA A 393 -10.89 6.74 -0.08
CA ALA A 393 -10.81 5.98 1.16
C ALA A 393 -12.20 5.70 1.76
N MET A 394 -13.08 6.70 1.74
CA MET A 394 -14.48 6.61 2.15
C MET A 394 -15.20 5.51 1.37
N ILE A 395 -15.14 5.55 0.03
CA ILE A 395 -15.77 4.52 -0.84
C ILE A 395 -15.22 3.13 -0.51
N ARG A 396 -13.92 2.99 -0.24
CA ARG A 396 -13.32 1.69 0.18
C ARG A 396 -13.86 1.22 1.53
N HIS A 397 -14.02 2.11 2.51
CA HIS A 397 -14.59 1.76 3.81
C HIS A 397 -16.07 1.38 3.70
N VAL A 398 -16.85 2.19 2.99
CA VAL A 398 -18.27 1.94 2.74
C VAL A 398 -18.48 0.65 1.97
N SER A 399 -17.74 0.41 0.88
CA SER A 399 -17.86 -0.82 0.09
C SER A 399 -17.58 -2.06 0.93
N ARG A 400 -16.57 -2.00 1.81
CA ARG A 400 -16.24 -3.09 2.73
C ARG A 400 -17.39 -3.35 3.70
N ASP A 401 -17.90 -2.31 4.36
CA ASP A 401 -19.02 -2.43 5.29
C ASP A 401 -20.29 -2.93 4.57
N SER A 402 -20.60 -2.40 3.38
CA SER A 402 -21.71 -2.83 2.54
C SER A 402 -21.59 -4.29 2.09
N SER A 403 -20.40 -4.78 1.74
CA SER A 403 -20.20 -6.22 1.42
C SER A 403 -20.48 -7.14 2.61
N MET A 404 -20.27 -6.64 3.83
CA MET A 404 -20.45 -7.42 5.05
C MET A 404 -21.90 -7.36 5.53
N PHE A 405 -22.43 -6.16 5.76
CA PHE A 405 -23.75 -5.94 6.37
C PHE A 405 -24.82 -5.44 5.42
N GLY A 406 -24.47 -5.05 4.20
CA GLY A 406 -25.39 -4.41 3.24
C GLY A 406 -25.63 -2.93 3.50
N CYS A 407 -25.13 -2.39 4.62
CA CYS A 407 -25.29 -1.00 5.03
C CYS A 407 -24.17 -0.55 5.96
N THR A 408 -24.07 0.76 6.18
CA THR A 408 -23.18 1.37 7.17
C THR A 408 -23.78 2.68 7.69
N ASN A 409 -23.05 3.37 8.56
CA ASN A 409 -23.46 4.61 9.21
C ASN A 409 -22.44 5.73 8.99
N LEU A 410 -22.92 6.95 8.78
CA LEU A 410 -22.08 8.14 8.57
C LEU A 410 -21.02 8.34 9.66
N LEU A 411 -21.40 8.21 10.94
CA LEU A 411 -20.49 8.40 12.07
C LEU A 411 -19.37 7.36 12.06
N ARG A 412 -19.68 6.13 11.67
CA ARG A 412 -18.69 5.05 11.52
C ARG A 412 -17.71 5.35 10.40
N VAL A 413 -18.21 5.82 9.26
CA VAL A 413 -17.38 6.20 8.11
C VAL A 413 -16.45 7.34 8.49
N ALA A 414 -16.98 8.40 9.12
CA ALA A 414 -16.19 9.51 9.65
C ALA A 414 -15.12 9.03 10.64
N GLY A 415 -15.48 8.16 11.58
CA GLY A 415 -14.53 7.56 12.53
C GLY A 415 -13.43 6.73 11.86
N ARG A 416 -13.74 6.00 10.78
CA ARG A 416 -12.73 5.24 10.01
C ARG A 416 -11.79 6.16 9.25
N LEU A 417 -12.31 7.21 8.62
CA LEU A 417 -11.49 8.22 7.95
C LEU A 417 -10.54 8.90 8.95
N ALA A 418 -11.05 9.26 10.14
CA ALA A 418 -10.24 9.90 11.17
C ALA A 418 -9.14 8.97 11.71
N LEU A 419 -9.49 7.72 12.03
CA LEU A 419 -8.55 6.78 12.67
C LEU A 419 -7.56 6.14 11.70
N LYS A 420 -7.96 5.84 10.46
CA LYS A 420 -7.13 5.09 9.50
C LYS A 420 -6.43 5.98 8.49
N GLU A 421 -7.06 7.09 8.11
CA GLU A 421 -6.56 7.97 7.06
C GLU A 421 -6.10 9.32 7.62
N GLY A 422 -6.35 9.61 8.91
CA GLY A 422 -5.95 10.85 9.57
C GLY A 422 -6.75 12.08 9.13
N VAL A 423 -7.91 11.89 8.48
CA VAL A 423 -8.75 12.97 7.95
C VAL A 423 -10.11 12.95 8.61
N ALA A 424 -10.62 14.13 8.99
CA ALA A 424 -11.95 14.28 9.61
C ALA A 424 -12.84 15.23 8.79
N PRO A 425 -13.38 14.79 7.64
CA PRO A 425 -14.32 15.59 6.87
C PRO A 425 -15.62 15.81 7.66
N GLY A 426 -16.27 16.96 7.46
CA GLY A 426 -17.56 17.25 8.06
C GLY A 426 -18.66 16.29 7.56
N GLN A 427 -19.69 16.09 8.38
CA GLN A 427 -20.81 15.19 8.04
C GLN A 427 -21.49 15.59 6.72
N GLU A 428 -21.65 16.89 6.47
CA GLU A 428 -22.22 17.43 5.24
C GLU A 428 -21.38 17.05 4.00
N ALA A 429 -20.06 17.13 4.10
CA ALA A 429 -19.15 16.76 3.02
C ALA A 429 -19.19 15.26 2.71
N ILE A 430 -19.19 14.41 3.76
CA ILE A 430 -19.34 12.96 3.62
C ILE A 430 -20.68 12.63 2.97
N SER A 431 -21.77 13.24 3.45
CA SER A 431 -23.11 13.03 2.90
C SER A 431 -23.20 13.45 1.44
N ALA A 432 -22.69 14.63 1.07
CA ALA A 432 -22.69 15.12 -0.30
C ALA A 432 -21.90 14.19 -1.25
N ALA A 433 -20.74 13.68 -0.80
CA ALA A 433 -19.94 12.73 -1.57
C ALA A 433 -20.61 11.35 -1.73
N LEU A 434 -21.40 10.91 -0.75
CA LEU A 434 -22.13 9.65 -0.81
C LEU A 434 -23.39 9.74 -1.68
N VAL A 435 -24.16 10.82 -1.55
CA VAL A 435 -25.36 11.05 -2.35
C VAL A 435 -25.05 11.14 -3.85
N SER A 436 -23.86 11.63 -4.20
CA SER A 436 -23.38 11.67 -5.59
C SER A 436 -22.87 10.32 -6.12
N THR A 437 -22.83 9.28 -5.29
CA THR A 437 -22.39 7.94 -5.70
C THR A 437 -23.57 7.08 -6.15
N ASP A 438 -23.42 6.41 -7.29
CA ASP A 438 -24.43 5.50 -7.84
C ASP A 438 -24.82 4.39 -6.84
N GLY A 439 -26.12 4.13 -6.71
CA GLY A 439 -26.65 3.09 -5.82
C GLY A 439 -26.70 3.48 -4.34
N PHE A 440 -26.53 4.76 -4.01
CA PHE A 440 -26.75 5.27 -2.65
C PHE A 440 -28.25 5.25 -2.28
N ARG A 441 -28.56 4.85 -1.05
CA ARG A 441 -29.93 4.86 -0.49
C ARG A 441 -29.92 5.07 1.02
N TRP A 442 -30.68 6.06 1.49
CA TRP A 442 -30.96 6.25 2.91
C TRP A 442 -31.82 5.11 3.48
N LEU A 443 -31.43 4.62 4.65
CA LEU A 443 -32.20 3.66 5.46
C LEU A 443 -32.79 4.36 6.69
N ASP A 444 -32.03 5.26 7.28
CA ASP A 444 -32.46 6.17 8.33
C ASP A 444 -31.58 7.43 8.22
N GLU A 445 -32.12 8.47 7.59
CA GLU A 445 -31.39 9.72 7.35
C GLU A 445 -31.11 10.48 8.65
N GLU A 446 -32.03 10.46 9.62
CA GLU A 446 -31.92 11.16 10.90
C GLU A 446 -30.71 10.64 11.71
N THR A 447 -30.53 9.32 11.73
CA THR A 447 -29.39 8.70 12.45
C THR A 447 -28.21 8.35 11.54
N GLY A 448 -28.29 8.67 10.24
CA GLY A 448 -27.20 8.57 9.27
C GLY A 448 -26.90 7.16 8.74
N TRP A 449 -27.87 6.24 8.75
CA TRP A 449 -27.72 4.90 8.17
C TRP A 449 -28.09 4.86 6.69
N PHE A 450 -27.24 4.22 5.91
CA PHE A 450 -27.42 4.11 4.46
C PHE A 450 -26.89 2.79 3.91
N SER A 451 -27.33 2.46 2.69
CA SER A 451 -26.77 1.39 1.86
C SER A 451 -26.15 1.98 0.61
N LEU A 452 -25.10 1.33 0.09
CA LEU A 452 -24.46 1.69 -1.17
C LEU A 452 -24.33 0.44 -2.05
N GLY A 453 -24.84 0.52 -3.28
CA GLY A 453 -24.85 -0.57 -4.24
C GLY A 453 -25.86 -1.67 -3.93
N ASP A 454 -25.68 -2.84 -4.55
CA ASP A 454 -26.55 -4.00 -4.31
C ASP A 454 -26.24 -4.69 -2.96
N SER A 455 -27.03 -4.38 -1.94
CA SER A 455 -26.93 -4.97 -0.61
C SER A 455 -27.44 -6.41 -0.50
N SER A 456 -28.15 -6.90 -1.52
CA SER A 456 -28.85 -8.21 -1.50
C SER A 456 -27.92 -9.41 -1.65
N THR A 457 -26.63 -9.15 -1.88
CA THR A 457 -25.53 -10.12 -2.00
C THR A 457 -24.56 -10.07 -0.82
N SER A 458 -24.81 -9.23 0.17
CA SER A 458 -23.95 -9.07 1.36
C SER A 458 -23.84 -10.34 2.21
N SER A 459 -22.83 -10.39 3.08
CA SER A 459 -22.64 -11.52 4.01
C SER A 459 -23.82 -11.71 4.98
N VAL A 460 -24.52 -10.63 5.34
CA VAL A 460 -25.79 -10.68 6.08
C VAL A 460 -26.91 -11.23 5.21
N ALA A 461 -27.04 -10.79 3.95
CA ALA A 461 -28.04 -11.35 3.03
C ALA A 461 -27.90 -12.87 2.88
N LEU A 462 -26.66 -13.38 2.74
CA LEU A 462 -26.40 -14.82 2.70
C LEU A 462 -26.86 -15.54 3.97
N ARG A 463 -26.65 -14.95 5.15
CA ARG A 463 -27.12 -15.52 6.43
C ARG A 463 -28.64 -15.55 6.51
N VAL A 464 -29.30 -14.47 6.11
CA VAL A 464 -30.77 -14.39 6.08
C VAL A 464 -31.33 -15.44 5.12
N ARG A 465 -30.68 -15.69 3.97
CA ARG A 465 -31.06 -16.78 3.05
C ARG A 465 -31.00 -18.15 3.73
N LYS A 466 -29.96 -18.44 4.52
CA LYS A 466 -29.87 -19.69 5.28
C LYS A 466 -31.03 -19.87 6.26
N ILE A 467 -31.38 -18.80 6.98
CA ILE A 467 -32.50 -18.85 7.93
C ILE A 467 -33.82 -19.08 7.20
N LEU A 468 -34.03 -18.40 6.07
CA LEU A 468 -35.24 -18.59 5.26
C LEU A 468 -35.32 -19.96 4.60
N ALA A 469 -34.19 -20.58 4.27
CA ALA A 469 -34.17 -21.93 3.69
C ALA A 469 -34.72 -22.99 4.66
N ILE A 470 -34.71 -22.71 5.96
CA ILE A 470 -35.24 -23.63 6.98
C ILE A 470 -36.54 -23.14 7.64
N ALA A 471 -36.89 -21.86 7.54
CA ALA A 471 -38.09 -21.32 8.21
C ALA A 471 -39.37 -21.94 7.64
N HIS A 472 -40.34 -22.27 8.51
CA HIS A 472 -41.60 -22.90 8.07
C HIS A 472 -42.63 -21.89 7.53
N ASP A 473 -42.82 -20.76 8.22
CA ASP A 473 -43.86 -19.78 7.87
C ASP A 473 -43.25 -18.41 7.49
N SER A 474 -42.77 -17.70 8.51
CA SER A 474 -42.14 -16.39 8.38
C SER A 474 -41.23 -16.15 9.59
N ILE A 475 -40.22 -15.31 9.41
CA ILE A 475 -39.28 -14.93 10.46
C ILE A 475 -39.34 -13.42 10.75
N GLY A 476 -39.26 -13.05 12.03
CA GLY A 476 -39.26 -11.64 12.45
C GLY A 476 -37.90 -10.97 12.28
N THR A 477 -37.90 -9.64 12.11
CA THR A 477 -36.65 -8.85 12.04
C THR A 477 -35.82 -8.98 13.32
N ASP A 478 -36.49 -9.05 14.47
CA ASP A 478 -35.91 -9.23 15.80
C ASP A 478 -35.18 -10.59 15.94
N GLU A 479 -35.78 -11.65 15.41
CA GLU A 479 -35.16 -12.98 15.39
C GLU A 479 -33.95 -13.03 14.46
N ILE A 480 -34.03 -12.38 13.29
CA ILE A 480 -32.88 -12.20 12.39
C ILE A 480 -31.79 -11.38 13.08
N ALA A 481 -32.13 -10.25 13.69
CA ALA A 481 -31.18 -9.39 14.41
C ALA A 481 -30.49 -10.17 15.54
N GLY A 482 -31.25 -10.97 16.30
CA GLY A 482 -30.72 -11.87 17.32
C GLY A 482 -29.77 -12.92 16.76
N ALA A 483 -30.05 -13.48 15.58
CA ALA A 483 -29.15 -14.40 14.88
C ALA A 483 -27.83 -13.74 14.52
N LEU A 484 -27.88 -12.52 13.96
CA LEU A 484 -26.70 -11.75 13.56
C LEU A 484 -25.87 -11.31 14.78
N ALA A 485 -26.52 -10.92 15.86
CA ALA A 485 -25.86 -10.50 17.10
C ALA A 485 -25.22 -11.67 17.86
N SER A 486 -25.71 -12.89 17.67
CA SER A 486 -25.17 -14.11 18.31
C SER A 486 -24.08 -14.82 17.50
N ASP A 487 -23.78 -14.35 16.28
CA ASP A 487 -22.77 -14.95 15.42
C ASP A 487 -21.36 -14.51 15.86
N ASP A 488 -20.59 -15.44 16.43
CA ASP A 488 -19.21 -15.19 16.88
C ASP A 488 -18.33 -14.63 15.75
N MET A 489 -18.55 -15.01 14.49
CA MET A 489 -17.81 -14.47 13.36
C MET A 489 -18.19 -13.03 13.02
N MET A 490 -19.36 -12.56 13.43
CA MET A 490 -19.73 -11.15 13.28
C MET A 490 -19.22 -10.31 14.45
N LEU A 491 -19.09 -10.92 15.65
CA LEU A 491 -18.55 -10.27 16.85
C LEU A 491 -17.02 -10.13 16.83
N TYR A 492 -16.28 -11.14 16.35
CA TYR A 492 -14.82 -11.23 16.50
C TYR A 492 -14.00 -10.94 15.23
N ARG A 493 -14.64 -10.59 14.10
CA ARG A 493 -13.93 -10.45 12.81
C ARG A 493 -13.02 -9.22 12.65
N GLU A 494 -12.94 -8.32 13.62
CA GLU A 494 -11.98 -7.21 13.59
C GLU A 494 -11.26 -7.08 14.95
N GLU A 495 -10.13 -7.78 15.10
CA GLU A 495 -9.23 -7.70 16.28
C GLU A 495 -8.60 -6.31 16.49
N SER A 496 -8.87 -5.30 15.64
CA SER A 496 -8.15 -4.01 15.70
C SER A 496 -8.98 -2.73 15.55
N THR A 497 -10.28 -2.75 15.24
CA THR A 497 -11.05 -1.50 15.12
C THR A 497 -12.54 -1.71 15.36
N LEU A 498 -13.15 -0.95 16.27
CA LEU A 498 -14.58 -0.58 16.35
C LEU A 498 -15.50 -1.58 15.61
N GLY A 499 -15.87 -2.69 16.27
CA GLY A 499 -16.74 -3.71 15.69
C GLY A 499 -18.00 -3.11 15.06
N LEU A 500 -18.46 -3.69 13.95
CA LEU A 500 -19.71 -3.26 13.32
C LEU A 500 -20.85 -3.77 14.19
N ALA A 501 -21.44 -2.90 15.01
CA ALA A 501 -22.63 -3.23 15.77
C ALA A 501 -23.74 -3.66 14.81
N THR A 502 -24.48 -4.71 15.16
CA THR A 502 -25.67 -5.12 14.41
C THR A 502 -26.58 -3.89 14.23
N PRO A 503 -26.97 -3.54 12.99
CA PRO A 503 -27.80 -2.36 12.76
C PRO A 503 -29.09 -2.43 13.58
N PRO A 504 -29.63 -1.29 14.03
CA PRO A 504 -30.92 -1.26 14.72
C PRO A 504 -32.02 -1.96 13.92
N VAL A 505 -33.00 -2.53 14.62
CA VAL A 505 -34.07 -3.33 13.99
C VAL A 505 -34.83 -2.53 12.92
N HIS A 506 -35.05 -1.22 13.12
CA HIS A 506 -35.72 -0.39 12.12
C HIS A 506 -34.86 -0.19 10.86
N VAL A 507 -33.55 -0.03 11.00
CA VAL A 507 -32.60 0.04 9.87
C VAL A 507 -32.57 -1.28 9.10
N LEU A 508 -32.56 -2.42 9.80
CA LEU A 508 -32.65 -3.73 9.15
C LEU A 508 -33.95 -3.90 8.36
N ARG A 509 -35.08 -3.42 8.88
CA ARG A 509 -36.36 -3.46 8.15
C ARG A 509 -36.28 -2.69 6.84
N GLU A 510 -35.74 -1.47 6.87
CA GLU A 510 -35.56 -0.65 5.66
C GLU A 510 -34.55 -1.27 4.69
N LEU A 511 -33.46 -1.84 5.21
CA LEU A 511 -32.48 -2.57 4.40
C LEU A 511 -33.15 -3.71 3.62
N PHE A 512 -33.92 -4.55 4.32
CA PHE A 512 -34.59 -5.73 3.78
C PHE A 512 -35.64 -5.40 2.71
N LYS A 513 -36.25 -4.21 2.74
CA LYS A 513 -37.12 -3.76 1.63
C LYS A 513 -36.39 -3.68 0.29
N GLY A 514 -35.06 -3.54 0.30
CA GLY A 514 -34.23 -3.53 -0.91
C GLY A 514 -33.89 -4.90 -1.48
N TRP A 515 -34.31 -6.00 -0.85
CA TRP A 515 -33.93 -7.35 -1.28
C TRP A 515 -35.10 -8.02 -2.03
N PRO A 516 -34.96 -8.24 -3.35
CA PRO A 516 -36.09 -8.68 -4.19
C PRO A 516 -36.58 -10.09 -3.88
N TRP A 517 -35.74 -10.92 -3.26
CA TRP A 517 -36.04 -12.31 -2.86
C TRP A 517 -36.69 -12.42 -1.48
N LEU A 518 -36.96 -11.29 -0.80
CA LEU A 518 -37.72 -11.22 0.44
C LEU A 518 -39.15 -10.74 0.19
N GLU A 519 -40.12 -11.47 0.71
CA GLU A 519 -41.50 -11.01 0.76
C GLU A 519 -41.88 -10.58 2.18
N VAL A 520 -42.42 -9.36 2.30
CA VAL A 520 -42.91 -8.81 3.56
C VAL A 520 -44.34 -9.28 3.80
N VAL A 521 -44.58 -9.96 4.93
CA VAL A 521 -45.92 -10.42 5.30
C VAL A 521 -46.66 -9.32 6.07
N GLN A 522 -46.34 -9.14 7.35
CA GLN A 522 -46.89 -8.09 8.23
C GLN A 522 -45.89 -7.76 9.36
N ARG A 523 -45.86 -6.49 9.81
CA ARG A 523 -45.09 -6.01 10.98
C ARG A 523 -43.60 -6.41 11.00
N GLY A 524 -42.91 -6.38 9.86
CA GLY A 524 -41.48 -6.71 9.79
C GLY A 524 -41.18 -8.21 9.89
N ARG A 525 -42.13 -9.06 9.48
CA ARG A 525 -41.91 -10.49 9.25
C ARG A 525 -41.69 -10.78 7.76
N TYR A 526 -40.79 -11.71 7.48
CA TYR A 526 -40.32 -12.03 6.14
C TYR A 526 -40.51 -13.51 5.83
N ARG A 527 -40.86 -13.80 4.58
CA ARG A 527 -40.89 -15.15 4.00
C ARG A 527 -40.15 -15.15 2.66
N PRO A 528 -39.81 -16.32 2.10
CA PRO A 528 -39.23 -16.41 0.77
C PRO A 528 -40.14 -15.73 -0.26
N GLY A 529 -39.59 -14.78 -1.02
CA GLY A 529 -40.28 -14.09 -2.11
C GLY A 529 -39.96 -14.67 -3.49
N PRO A 530 -40.48 -14.06 -4.57
CA PRO A 530 -40.16 -14.45 -5.94
C PRO A 530 -38.65 -14.42 -6.20
N GLY A 531 -38.08 -15.52 -6.72
CA GLY A 531 -36.65 -15.63 -7.00
C GLY A 531 -35.77 -16.11 -5.84
N PHE A 532 -36.37 -16.53 -4.72
CA PHE A 532 -35.64 -17.26 -3.67
C PHE A 532 -35.43 -18.72 -4.06
N ASP A 533 -34.17 -19.18 -4.07
CA ASP A 533 -33.79 -20.58 -4.22
C ASP A 533 -33.18 -21.09 -2.90
N PRO A 534 -33.79 -22.08 -2.22
CA PRO A 534 -33.22 -22.71 -1.03
C PRO A 534 -32.05 -23.64 -1.35
N THR A 535 -31.90 -24.07 -2.60
CA THR A 535 -30.91 -25.07 -3.01
C THR A 535 -29.49 -24.54 -2.80
N GLY A 536 -28.67 -25.31 -2.07
CA GLY A 536 -27.27 -24.92 -1.80
C GLY A 536 -27.10 -23.76 -0.82
N ALA A 537 -28.17 -23.28 -0.17
CA ALA A 537 -28.05 -22.24 0.85
C ALA A 537 -27.30 -22.74 2.10
N LEU A 538 -27.52 -24.01 2.48
CA LEU A 538 -26.90 -24.64 3.65
C LEU A 538 -25.65 -25.43 3.26
N SER A 539 -24.64 -25.37 4.12
CA SER A 539 -23.51 -26.32 4.06
C SER A 539 -23.94 -27.74 4.46
N GLY A 540 -23.17 -28.76 4.06
CA GLY A 540 -23.48 -30.15 4.43
C GLY A 540 -23.56 -30.39 5.94
N VAL A 541 -22.76 -29.67 6.74
CA VAL A 541 -22.85 -29.72 8.20
C VAL A 541 -24.12 -29.05 8.69
N GLU A 542 -24.46 -27.86 8.19
CA GLU A 542 -25.72 -27.17 8.55
C GLU A 542 -26.95 -28.02 8.20
N GLN A 543 -26.96 -28.67 7.04
CA GLN A 543 -28.02 -29.59 6.66
C GLN A 543 -28.14 -30.76 7.66
N ALA A 544 -27.02 -31.38 8.03
CA ALA A 544 -27.04 -32.45 9.01
C ALA A 544 -27.53 -31.99 10.39
N LEU A 545 -27.21 -30.76 10.81
CA LEU A 545 -27.75 -30.19 12.05
C LEU A 545 -29.27 -30.00 11.95
N VAL A 546 -29.76 -29.50 10.81
CA VAL A 546 -31.21 -29.35 10.55
C VAL A 546 -31.91 -30.69 10.65
N ASP A 547 -31.37 -31.73 10.02
CA ASP A 547 -31.96 -33.06 10.01
C ASP A 547 -32.05 -33.66 11.42
N VAL A 548 -30.98 -33.54 12.22
CA VAL A 548 -30.95 -34.04 13.60
C VAL A 548 -31.90 -33.27 14.50
N ILE A 549 -31.91 -31.93 14.44
CA ILE A 549 -32.81 -31.13 15.28
C ILE A 549 -34.27 -31.39 14.90
N THR A 550 -34.57 -31.56 13.62
CA THR A 550 -35.92 -31.89 13.14
C THR A 550 -36.35 -33.28 13.60
N ALA A 551 -35.46 -34.29 13.53
CA ALA A 551 -35.75 -35.65 14.01
C ALA A 551 -36.03 -35.73 15.52
N HIS A 552 -35.61 -34.72 16.29
CA HIS A 552 -35.84 -34.60 17.72
C HIS A 552 -36.89 -33.55 18.10
N ASP A 553 -37.87 -33.33 17.22
CA ASP A 553 -39.02 -32.46 17.46
C ASP A 553 -38.63 -30.99 17.75
N GLY A 554 -37.54 -30.54 17.11
CA GLY A 554 -37.07 -29.16 17.15
C GLY A 554 -36.02 -28.85 18.22
N VAL A 555 -35.64 -29.80 19.07
CA VAL A 555 -34.55 -29.59 20.07
C VAL A 555 -33.61 -30.79 20.15
N ALA A 556 -32.33 -30.54 19.88
CA ALA A 556 -31.26 -31.54 19.99
C ALA A 556 -30.18 -31.16 21.02
N CYS A 557 -29.54 -32.18 21.57
CA CYS A 557 -28.41 -32.06 22.48
C CYS A 557 -27.09 -31.99 21.69
N ARG A 558 -26.06 -31.32 22.23
CA ARG A 558 -24.71 -31.26 21.63
C ARG A 558 -24.17 -32.66 21.29
N ILE A 559 -24.43 -33.64 22.16
CA ILE A 559 -23.99 -35.03 22.00
C ILE A 559 -24.60 -35.66 20.75
N GLU A 560 -25.90 -35.43 20.49
CA GLU A 560 -26.63 -35.94 19.33
C GLU A 560 -26.08 -35.32 18.03
N LEU A 561 -25.79 -34.02 18.07
CA LEU A 561 -25.16 -33.30 16.95
C LEU A 561 -23.73 -33.81 16.69
N LYS A 562 -22.97 -34.10 17.76
CA LYS A 562 -21.61 -34.63 17.70
C LYS A 562 -21.55 -36.02 17.06
N GLU A 563 -22.49 -36.90 17.38
CA GLU A 563 -22.56 -38.24 16.79
C GLU A 563 -22.71 -38.18 15.27
N VAL A 564 -23.53 -37.28 14.75
CA VAL A 564 -23.73 -37.13 13.31
C VAL A 564 -22.55 -36.42 12.65
N VAL A 565 -22.08 -35.31 13.21
CA VAL A 565 -21.01 -34.51 12.60
C VAL A 565 -19.66 -35.24 12.64
N ILE A 566 -19.33 -35.93 13.73
CA ILE A 566 -18.07 -36.68 13.82
C ILE A 566 -18.24 -38.09 13.25
N GLY A 567 -19.29 -38.80 13.65
CA GLY A 567 -19.47 -40.21 13.30
C GLY A 567 -19.87 -40.43 11.84
N LYS A 568 -20.81 -39.64 11.31
CA LYS A 568 -21.30 -39.83 9.94
C LYS A 568 -20.56 -38.97 8.91
N LEU A 569 -20.21 -37.73 9.26
CA LEU A 569 -19.54 -36.80 8.33
C LEU A 569 -18.01 -36.80 8.46
N GLY A 570 -17.45 -37.49 9.46
CA GLY A 570 -15.99 -37.57 9.66
C GLY A 570 -15.33 -36.24 10.05
N MET A 571 -16.10 -35.27 10.56
CA MET A 571 -15.61 -33.94 10.90
C MET A 571 -15.15 -33.83 12.36
N THR A 572 -14.48 -32.74 12.74
CA THR A 572 -13.94 -32.56 14.09
C THR A 572 -14.93 -31.93 15.06
N ASP A 573 -14.77 -32.18 16.37
CA ASP A 573 -15.56 -31.53 17.44
C ASP A 573 -15.33 -30.01 17.48
N VAL A 574 -14.14 -29.57 17.06
CA VAL A 574 -13.79 -28.15 16.91
C VAL A 574 -14.64 -27.50 15.82
N LEU A 575 -14.82 -28.17 14.68
CA LEU A 575 -15.70 -27.66 13.62
C LEU A 575 -17.16 -27.58 14.11
N LEU A 576 -17.64 -28.57 14.85
CA LEU A 576 -18.99 -28.52 15.44
C LEU A 576 -19.13 -27.34 16.41
N ALA A 577 -18.14 -27.12 17.29
CA ALA A 577 -18.16 -25.97 18.19
C ALA A 577 -18.21 -24.64 17.42
N HIS A 578 -17.42 -24.51 16.35
CA HIS A 578 -17.42 -23.34 15.48
C HIS A 578 -18.78 -23.12 14.80
N VAL A 579 -19.33 -24.15 14.16
CA VAL A 579 -20.64 -24.05 13.47
C VAL A 579 -21.76 -23.71 14.44
N LEU A 580 -21.78 -24.25 15.66
CA LEU A 580 -22.79 -23.90 16.66
C LEU A 580 -22.64 -22.48 17.22
N GLY A 581 -21.46 -21.87 17.11
CA GLY A 581 -21.21 -20.48 17.51
C GLY A 581 -21.42 -19.45 16.38
N SER A 582 -21.27 -19.85 15.12
CA SER A 582 -21.29 -18.93 13.98
C SER A 582 -22.43 -19.17 12.97
N SER A 583 -23.17 -20.27 13.07
CA SER A 583 -24.25 -20.54 12.10
C SER A 583 -25.51 -19.73 12.44
N PRO A 584 -26.07 -18.98 11.47
CA PRO A 584 -27.23 -18.13 11.72
C PRO A 584 -28.53 -18.93 11.92
N ILE A 585 -28.54 -20.23 11.58
CA ILE A 585 -29.75 -21.06 11.62
C ILE A 585 -29.98 -21.75 12.96
N VAL A 586 -28.96 -21.78 13.83
CA VAL A 586 -29.02 -22.45 15.13
C VAL A 586 -29.16 -21.42 16.24
N GLU A 587 -29.96 -21.75 17.24
CA GLU A 587 -30.08 -20.98 18.48
C GLU A 587 -29.81 -21.89 19.67
N ARG A 588 -28.90 -21.46 20.55
CA ARG A 588 -28.67 -22.14 21.83
C ARG A 588 -29.74 -21.71 22.82
N ILE A 589 -30.60 -22.65 23.22
CA ILE A 589 -31.63 -22.40 24.25
C ILE A 589 -30.97 -22.43 25.63
N GLU A 590 -30.19 -23.48 25.89
CA GLU A 590 -29.49 -23.73 27.17
C GLU A 590 -28.12 -24.35 26.91
N HIS A 591 -27.32 -24.53 27.95
CA HIS A 591 -26.02 -25.19 27.82
C HIS A 591 -26.17 -26.59 27.23
N GLY A 592 -25.65 -26.79 26.02
CA GLY A 592 -25.68 -28.07 25.32
C GLY A 592 -27.00 -28.39 24.61
N LEU A 593 -28.00 -27.48 24.59
CA LEU A 593 -29.28 -27.69 23.91
C LEU A 593 -29.49 -26.62 22.82
N TYR A 594 -29.86 -27.08 21.63
CA TYR A 594 -29.94 -26.26 20.43
C TYR A 594 -31.27 -26.48 19.69
N LYS A 595 -31.82 -25.40 19.13
CA LYS A 595 -32.97 -25.41 18.22
C LYS A 595 -32.63 -24.71 16.91
N LEU A 596 -33.55 -24.84 15.95
CA LEU A 596 -33.51 -24.12 14.68
C LEU A 596 -34.28 -22.79 14.79
N ARG A 597 -33.72 -21.71 14.25
CA ARG A 597 -34.39 -20.41 14.13
C ARG A 597 -35.48 -20.46 13.06
N GLY A 598 -36.56 -19.71 13.25
CA GLY A 598 -37.70 -19.68 12.34
C GLY A 598 -38.55 -20.96 12.35
N ARG A 599 -38.32 -21.88 13.30
CA ARG A 599 -39.10 -23.10 13.50
C ARG A 599 -39.72 -23.16 14.88
N ARG A 600 -40.90 -23.76 14.96
CA ARG A 600 -41.54 -24.08 16.24
C ARG A 600 -40.86 -25.32 16.84
N ILE A 601 -40.71 -25.32 18.16
CA ILE A 601 -40.33 -26.52 18.91
C ILE A 601 -41.62 -27.27 19.27
N GLY A 602 -41.60 -28.60 19.26
CA GLY A 602 -42.76 -29.39 19.65
C GLY A 602 -43.02 -29.38 21.15
N ASP A 603 -44.25 -29.73 21.52
CA ASP A 603 -44.71 -29.70 22.90
C ASP A 603 -43.93 -30.73 23.74
N GLY A 604 -43.14 -30.24 24.70
CA GLY A 604 -42.31 -31.08 25.54
C GLY A 604 -40.95 -31.48 24.94
N ALA A 605 -40.60 -31.04 23.73
CA ALA A 605 -39.33 -31.32 23.08
C ALA A 605 -38.12 -30.94 23.96
N LEU A 606 -38.19 -29.78 24.63
CA LEU A 606 -37.16 -29.33 25.57
C LEU A 606 -37.03 -30.26 26.79
N GLY A 607 -38.15 -30.73 27.33
CA GLY A 607 -38.17 -31.69 28.45
C GLY A 607 -37.60 -33.05 28.05
N ALA A 608 -37.93 -33.52 26.84
CA ALA A 608 -37.38 -34.74 26.28
C ALA A 608 -35.86 -34.62 26.06
N ALA A 609 -35.39 -33.50 25.49
CA ALA A 609 -33.96 -33.25 25.29
C ALA A 609 -33.19 -33.24 26.62
N ARG A 610 -33.71 -32.58 27.65
CA ARG A 610 -33.11 -32.60 29.01
C ARG A 610 -33.07 -34.00 29.64
N ARG A 611 -34.02 -34.89 29.33
CA ARG A 611 -33.97 -36.30 29.77
C ARG A 611 -32.87 -37.07 29.03
N ARG A 612 -32.84 -36.99 27.70
CA ARG A 612 -31.83 -37.65 26.86
C ARG A 612 -30.41 -37.21 27.21
N MET A 613 -30.21 -35.91 27.48
CA MET A 613 -28.93 -35.37 27.92
C MET A 613 -28.47 -35.98 29.25
N ARG A 614 -29.40 -36.16 30.22
CA ARG A 614 -29.10 -36.79 31.51
C ARG A 614 -28.77 -38.28 31.35
N GLU A 615 -29.60 -39.04 30.64
CA GLU A 615 -29.42 -40.48 30.42
C GLU A 615 -28.08 -40.83 29.76
N ARG A 616 -27.62 -40.02 28.80
CA ARG A 616 -26.32 -40.22 28.13
C ARG A 616 -25.13 -39.80 28.99
N PHE A 617 -25.31 -38.84 29.91
CA PHE A 617 -24.30 -38.54 30.93
C PHE A 617 -24.14 -39.69 31.93
N THR A 618 -25.23 -40.41 32.26
CA THR A 618 -25.20 -41.54 33.19
C THR A 618 -24.54 -42.79 32.59
N ARG A 619 -24.67 -43.06 31.28
CA ARG A 619 -24.05 -44.23 30.61
C ARG A 619 -22.52 -44.17 30.48
N GLY A 620 -21.87 -43.03 30.75
CA GLY A 620 -20.40 -42.91 30.76
C GLY A 620 -19.74 -43.27 32.08
N LEU A 621 -20.53 -43.54 33.12
CA LEU A 621 -20.09 -44.05 34.41
C LEU A 621 -20.34 -45.55 34.44
N VAL A 622 -19.28 -46.36 34.44
CA VAL A 622 -19.41 -47.77 34.79
C VAL A 622 -19.78 -47.83 36.26
N ASP A 623 -21.04 -48.19 36.50
CA ASP A 623 -21.60 -48.44 37.83
C ASP A 623 -20.76 -49.53 38.50
N THR A 624 -19.97 -49.12 39.48
CA THR A 624 -19.24 -50.00 40.39
C THR A 624 -19.56 -49.43 41.77
N ASP A 625 -20.21 -50.24 42.62
CA ASP A 625 -20.76 -50.00 43.97
C ASP A 625 -20.84 -48.56 44.55
N ALA A 626 -21.86 -48.29 45.38
CA ALA A 626 -22.19 -46.96 45.95
C ALA A 626 -21.06 -46.13 46.61
N ASN A 627 -19.86 -46.70 46.83
CA ASN A 627 -18.67 -46.06 47.37
C ASN A 627 -17.42 -46.10 46.45
N GLN A 628 -17.52 -46.48 45.17
CA GLN A 628 -16.38 -46.50 44.24
C GLN A 628 -16.70 -45.88 42.88
N PHE A 629 -15.66 -45.46 42.15
CA PHE A 629 -15.75 -44.99 40.77
C PHE A 629 -14.47 -45.28 40.00
N SER A 630 -14.58 -45.47 38.69
CA SER A 630 -13.44 -45.68 37.80
C SER A 630 -13.11 -44.43 36.98
N VAL A 631 -11.82 -44.20 36.74
CA VAL A 631 -11.33 -43.12 35.86
C VAL A 631 -10.32 -43.68 34.86
N LYS A 632 -10.47 -43.31 33.59
CA LYS A 632 -9.58 -43.75 32.52
C LYS A 632 -8.33 -42.88 32.45
N VAL A 633 -7.17 -43.52 32.29
CA VAL A 633 -5.89 -42.86 32.05
C VAL A 633 -5.78 -42.54 30.56
N THR A 634 -5.68 -41.26 30.22
CA THR A 634 -5.48 -40.77 28.85
C THR A 634 -4.12 -40.08 28.74
N GLU A 635 -3.63 -39.84 27.53
CA GLU A 635 -2.38 -39.07 27.34
C GLU A 635 -2.41 -37.67 27.98
N ALA A 636 -3.59 -37.06 28.06
CA ALA A 636 -3.76 -35.76 28.69
C ALA A 636 -3.69 -35.85 30.22
N THR A 637 -4.30 -36.88 30.82
CA THR A 637 -4.25 -37.08 32.28
C THR A 637 -2.88 -37.57 32.74
N MET A 638 -2.10 -38.25 31.89
CA MET A 638 -0.70 -38.57 32.15
C MET A 638 0.17 -37.31 32.28
N ARG A 639 -0.07 -36.30 31.42
CA ARG A 639 0.68 -35.03 31.42
C ARG A 639 0.26 -34.09 32.55
N ASN A 640 -1.04 -33.97 32.79
CA ASN A 640 -1.58 -32.96 33.69
C ASN A 640 -1.98 -33.51 35.08
N GLU A 641 -1.92 -34.83 35.27
CA GLU A 641 -2.28 -35.55 36.51
C GLU A 641 -3.67 -35.16 37.05
N GLN A 642 -4.65 -34.93 36.17
CA GLN A 642 -6.00 -34.50 36.54
C GLN A 642 -7.06 -35.49 36.09
N TYR A 643 -7.77 -36.08 37.06
CA TYR A 643 -8.84 -37.06 36.85
C TYR A 643 -10.18 -36.44 37.24
N THR A 644 -11.21 -36.60 36.41
CA THR A 644 -12.53 -36.04 36.72
C THR A 644 -13.23 -36.91 37.76
N VAL A 645 -13.54 -36.33 38.92
CA VAL A 645 -14.34 -36.96 39.96
C VAL A 645 -15.82 -36.81 39.60
N PRO A 646 -16.61 -37.90 39.60
CA PRO A 646 -18.04 -37.82 39.29
C PRO A 646 -18.78 -36.92 40.26
N SER A 647 -19.84 -36.25 39.77
CA SER A 647 -20.61 -35.26 40.54
C SER A 647 -21.14 -35.80 41.88
N LEU A 648 -21.47 -37.10 41.95
CA LEU A 648 -21.92 -37.79 43.17
C LEU A 648 -20.85 -37.76 44.28
N PHE A 649 -19.57 -37.92 43.92
CA PHE A 649 -18.45 -37.95 44.86
C PHE A 649 -17.83 -36.56 45.09
N LYS A 650 -18.03 -35.62 44.15
CA LYS A 650 -17.51 -34.25 44.24
C LYS A 650 -17.92 -33.54 45.53
N ALA A 651 -19.18 -33.68 45.97
CA ALA A 651 -19.66 -33.06 47.20
C ALA A 651 -18.97 -33.58 48.47
N LYS A 652 -18.53 -34.85 48.47
CA LYS A 652 -17.83 -35.48 49.60
C LYS A 652 -16.33 -35.18 49.60
N LEU A 653 -15.72 -35.05 48.42
CA LEU A 653 -14.27 -35.01 48.25
C LEU A 653 -13.68 -33.63 47.97
N ALA A 654 -14.42 -32.68 47.39
CA ALA A 654 -13.89 -31.41 46.92
C ALA A 654 -13.27 -30.54 48.03
N GLY A 655 -12.14 -29.91 47.72
CA GLY A 655 -11.45 -28.97 48.61
C GLY A 655 -10.55 -29.61 49.66
N LYS A 656 -10.40 -30.93 49.68
CA LYS A 656 -9.63 -31.68 50.68
C LYS A 656 -8.43 -32.42 50.07
N HIS A 657 -7.40 -32.63 50.89
CA HIS A 657 -6.34 -33.61 50.63
C HIS A 657 -6.77 -34.93 51.28
N HIS A 658 -6.70 -36.02 50.52
CA HIS A 658 -7.09 -37.35 50.95
C HIS A 658 -5.86 -38.24 50.97
N ARG A 659 -5.72 -39.07 52.00
CA ARG A 659 -4.71 -40.13 52.01
C ARG A 659 -5.06 -41.14 50.92
N LEU A 660 -4.06 -41.59 50.17
CA LEU A 660 -4.19 -42.59 49.14
C LEU A 660 -3.64 -43.91 49.67
N PHE A 661 -4.39 -44.99 49.48
CA PHE A 661 -4.01 -46.35 49.83
C PHE A 661 -3.98 -47.22 48.58
N SER A 662 -3.07 -48.18 48.51
CA SER A 662 -3.11 -49.26 47.51
C SER A 662 -4.25 -50.23 47.80
N ALA A 663 -4.61 -51.08 46.84
CA ALA A 663 -5.59 -52.15 47.01
C ALA A 663 -5.28 -53.07 48.23
N ASP A 664 -3.99 -53.29 48.53
CA ASP A 664 -3.52 -54.07 49.68
C ASP A 664 -3.55 -53.31 51.01
N GLY A 665 -4.04 -52.07 51.03
CA GLY A 665 -4.16 -51.25 52.24
C GLY A 665 -2.91 -50.46 52.64
N THR A 666 -1.80 -50.58 51.89
CA THR A 666 -0.57 -49.78 52.10
C THR A 666 -0.80 -48.31 51.78
N GLU A 667 -0.40 -47.40 52.68
CA GLU A 667 -0.47 -45.95 52.43
C GLU A 667 0.54 -45.54 51.35
N LEU A 668 0.04 -44.98 50.25
CA LEU A 668 0.84 -44.50 49.12
C LEU A 668 1.26 -43.03 49.30
N GLY A 669 0.38 -42.21 49.86
CA GLY A 669 0.63 -40.78 50.08
C GLY A 669 -0.65 -39.95 50.04
N PHE A 670 -0.66 -38.81 49.33
CA PHE A 670 -1.81 -37.89 49.32
C PHE A 670 -2.24 -37.50 47.90
N GLY A 671 -3.56 -37.47 47.69
CA GLY A 671 -4.20 -36.93 46.50
C GLY A 671 -5.04 -35.70 46.85
N ARG A 672 -5.16 -34.76 45.92
CA ARG A 672 -5.97 -33.55 46.11
C ARG A 672 -7.17 -33.58 45.19
N VAL A 673 -8.36 -33.34 45.73
CA VAL A 673 -9.55 -33.07 44.90
C VAL A 673 -9.83 -31.58 44.90
N GLY A 674 -9.59 -30.93 43.76
CA GLY A 674 -9.85 -29.50 43.58
C GLY A 674 -11.33 -29.15 43.68
N GLN A 675 -11.65 -27.87 43.90
CA GLN A 675 -13.04 -27.36 43.93
C GLN A 675 -13.81 -27.64 42.62
N ALA A 676 -13.08 -27.74 41.51
CA ALA A 676 -13.65 -28.15 40.22
C ALA A 676 -14.07 -29.64 40.16
N GLY A 677 -13.71 -30.46 41.15
CA GLY A 677 -13.95 -31.90 41.15
C GLY A 677 -12.90 -32.68 40.35
N SER A 678 -11.65 -32.21 40.36
CA SER A 678 -10.52 -32.90 39.73
C SER A 678 -9.62 -33.51 40.79
N LEU A 679 -9.39 -34.83 40.73
CA LEU A 679 -8.43 -35.55 41.56
C LEU A 679 -7.04 -35.47 40.90
N ALA A 680 -6.04 -35.07 41.69
CA ALA A 680 -4.66 -35.00 41.28
C ALA A 680 -3.71 -35.68 42.27
N GLY A 681 -2.52 -36.05 41.81
CA GLY A 681 -1.47 -36.67 42.62
C GLY A 681 -1.42 -38.19 42.59
N VAL A 682 -2.15 -38.86 41.70
CA VAL A 682 -2.25 -40.33 41.68
C VAL A 682 -1.11 -41.00 40.90
N ASN A 683 -0.70 -40.43 39.77
CA ASN A 683 0.21 -41.10 38.81
C ASN A 683 1.59 -41.36 39.39
N ARG A 684 2.08 -40.46 40.25
CA ARG A 684 3.38 -40.58 40.92
C ARG A 684 3.54 -41.88 41.72
N TYR A 685 2.43 -42.51 42.12
CA TYR A 685 2.44 -43.74 42.92
C TYR A 685 2.32 -45.01 42.06
N PHE A 686 2.04 -44.88 40.76
CA PHE A 686 1.89 -45.98 39.82
C PHE A 686 2.78 -45.76 38.58
N PRO A 687 4.11 -45.89 38.68
CA PRO A 687 5.05 -45.55 37.60
C PRO A 687 4.90 -46.43 36.35
N ALA A 688 4.22 -47.58 36.46
CA ALA A 688 3.94 -48.49 35.35
C ALA A 688 2.66 -48.15 34.55
N VAL A 689 1.89 -47.13 34.96
CA VAL A 689 0.63 -46.78 34.32
C VAL A 689 0.82 -46.25 32.89
N ARG A 690 -0.07 -46.67 31.96
CA ARG A 690 -0.05 -46.26 30.55
C ARG A 690 -1.38 -45.63 30.13
N ALA A 691 -1.34 -44.80 29.10
CA ALA A 691 -2.56 -44.32 28.45
C ALA A 691 -3.36 -45.52 27.93
N GLY A 692 -4.62 -45.64 28.37
CA GLY A 692 -5.47 -46.80 28.14
C GLY A 692 -5.85 -47.55 29.42
N ASP A 693 -5.00 -47.53 30.45
CA ASP A 693 -5.26 -48.14 31.75
C ASP A 693 -6.38 -47.41 32.53
N GLN A 694 -6.81 -48.00 33.64
CA GLN A 694 -7.85 -47.44 34.50
C GLN A 694 -7.40 -47.41 35.96
N TYR A 695 -7.89 -46.42 36.70
CA TYR A 695 -7.89 -46.45 38.16
C TYR A 695 -9.30 -46.74 38.65
N VAL A 696 -9.42 -47.69 39.57
CA VAL A 696 -10.62 -47.89 40.38
C VAL A 696 -10.37 -47.22 41.74
N ILE A 697 -11.24 -46.30 42.10
CA ILE A 697 -11.08 -45.47 43.30
C ILE A 697 -12.26 -45.73 44.24
N ALA A 698 -11.98 -46.30 45.40
CA ALA A 698 -12.97 -46.54 46.45
C ALA A 698 -12.79 -45.55 47.60
N LEU A 699 -13.91 -45.06 48.15
CA LEU A 699 -13.93 -44.19 49.31
C LEU A 699 -13.83 -45.01 50.59
N ARG A 700 -12.92 -44.63 51.47
CA ARG A 700 -12.75 -45.15 52.83
C ARG A 700 -12.88 -43.99 53.82
N ASP A 701 -13.27 -44.26 55.07
CA ASP A 701 -13.50 -43.21 56.07
C ASP A 701 -12.24 -42.37 56.37
N ASP A 702 -11.05 -42.92 56.13
CA ASP A 702 -9.74 -42.31 56.36
C ASP A 702 -8.98 -41.95 55.05
N GLY A 703 -9.58 -42.13 53.86
CA GLY A 703 -8.94 -41.77 52.58
C GLY A 703 -9.56 -42.41 51.33
N LEU A 704 -8.75 -42.54 50.28
CA LEU A 704 -9.12 -43.14 49.00
C LEU A 704 -8.25 -44.37 48.75
N VAL A 705 -8.87 -45.51 48.48
CA VAL A 705 -8.17 -46.69 47.96
C VAL A 705 -8.10 -46.56 46.45
N VAL A 706 -6.90 -46.68 45.88
CA VAL A 706 -6.66 -46.60 44.44
C VAL A 706 -6.08 -47.91 43.96
N GLU A 707 -6.77 -48.54 43.03
CA GLU A 707 -6.31 -49.74 42.33
C GLU A 707 -6.00 -49.39 40.88
N HIS A 708 -4.81 -49.78 40.40
CA HIS A 708 -4.43 -49.66 39.00
C HIS A 708 -4.81 -50.94 38.27
N VAL A 709 -5.70 -50.81 37.29
CA VAL A 709 -6.12 -51.90 36.41
C VAL A 709 -5.50 -51.69 35.03
N SER A 710 -4.60 -52.59 34.64
CA SER A 710 -3.99 -52.52 33.31
C SER A 710 -4.98 -52.94 32.23
N HIS A 711 -4.99 -52.22 31.11
CA HIS A 711 -5.81 -52.54 29.94
C HIS A 711 -5.52 -53.95 29.36
N ALA A 712 -4.39 -54.59 29.72
CA ALA A 712 -4.02 -55.93 29.25
C ALA A 712 -4.76 -57.07 29.97
N GLU A 713 -5.39 -56.83 31.13
CA GLU A 713 -6.06 -57.86 31.96
C GLU A 713 -7.57 -57.63 32.08
N SER A 714 -8.25 -57.45 30.94
CA SER A 714 -9.71 -57.64 30.90
C SER A 714 -10.00 -59.12 30.64
N PRO A 715 -10.75 -59.84 31.51
CA PRO A 715 -11.04 -61.25 31.29
C PRO A 715 -11.84 -61.38 29.99
N ARG A 716 -11.25 -62.06 29.01
CA ARG A 716 -11.96 -62.45 27.79
C ARG A 716 -13.15 -63.30 28.18
N SER A 717 -14.34 -62.74 28.06
CA SER A 717 -15.58 -63.50 27.98
C SER A 717 -15.39 -64.60 26.94
N SER A 718 -15.49 -65.86 27.37
CA SER A 718 -15.58 -67.01 26.48
C SER A 718 -16.71 -66.79 25.48
N PRO A 719 -16.53 -67.11 24.19
CA PRO A 719 -17.63 -67.06 23.23
C PRO A 719 -18.63 -68.17 23.59
N PRO A 720 -19.95 -67.92 23.50
CA PRO A 720 -20.95 -68.95 23.74
C PRO A 720 -20.92 -69.98 22.60
N PRO A 721 -21.43 -71.21 22.83
CA PRO A 721 -21.64 -72.20 21.78
C PRO A 721 -22.60 -71.71 20.68
#